data_AF-A0A7W7SIJ5-F1
#
_entry.id   AF-A0A7W7SIJ5-F1
#
_cell.length_a   1.000
_cell.length_b   1.000
_cell.length_c   1.000
_cell.angle_alpha   90.00
_cell.angle_beta   90.00
_cell.angle_gamma   90.00
#
_symmetry.space_group_name_H-M   'P 1'
#
loop_
_entity.id
_entity.type
_entity.pdbx_description
1 polymer ?
#
loop_
_entity_poly.entity_id
_entity_poly.type
_entity_poly.pdbx_seq_one_letter_code
_entity_poly.pdbx_strand_id
1 'polypeptide(L)'
;MYGDDDPGGWDESAERPYFFLSYAHVPRSRTGGAGDPNQWVNRLFNDLRDEVLHLTDLRGGAPVGFMDQSMHQGQLWAERLSQELASCRVFVPLYSPRYFTSVACGQEWHSFVQRPVFPERQSTERPTGIVPVLWIPMSDHQLPEVARQLQFNHRGFGPDYEAEGLYALMRLGYFRRAYELAVHRLAERIVDVAASTVIPPGRPLDFQAQPSAFGPRAPREQLRIYVYSYRQDELPPTRDPSWYGARRTDWQPFRPQPSQPLADRAADLTRSLGFEPTVHEFEEAAAALASSGRLPGPSVLLVDRWALLDAQRAEAVQQLVRRNPGTLSIIEPWSQSDQQSRDNEQMPSTLAPGDRLVRQWRNQLVRDGEADRPGTLEEFDSTLVRAVVRAHRNFDDLSAARAGSERRLESMAAPDPYEAAPVSYGAPLGLQGTPRTPRREDRVTARPPKRWPASPNRPLQTGPTPKPERRVLEAEVPGAVRVNDEFSVIVRIVTTQPSPGSGTLTTPVTLAVADNGTSVTVVVHPQADLVPLDGMERTLLVTPQARSTAPVRFPFRARGGGLHRLSLTAWVGGTFLGEITAEVSVRASAHRGAAPAITLSAEVGPLHAEEGEVTLQISTVDGRPTFQLLSKSFLGDFVQLDVPAPGPNAAVERAKATLRQLAAGKSPYGPATARLLMKEIGVGLWHQMLPEAIKHEFWRLRDQITTFNIATDDDIPWELLYPLTGDGRGDSFLIEDFPVLRRTRGQGLTRSLRRGEQTFVVSTRQPKTARDEFAAIERIIGPGRITDQLSDVLTAVASGDLGLAHFACHNDFDPDAGSSIDLVGGPLVPALLNSAAVSRSLARNNPLIFLNACRTLGAVPDFTKMTGWAQQFLAAGAGAFIGTLWAVRGDKATSFATSFYTSLAEGNPFGQAVLTARREASADDDPTWLAYSAYGNPTATLEPPTNPQGVRT
;
A
#
# COMPACT_ATOMS: atom_id res chain seq x y z
N MET A 1 31.87 -26.90 59.66
CA MET A 1 32.75 -27.82 58.94
C MET A 1 32.50 -27.61 57.46
N TYR A 2 33.52 -27.12 56.77
CA TYR A 2 33.56 -26.88 55.34
C TYR A 2 33.65 -28.19 54.55
N GLY A 3 33.07 -28.17 53.36
CA GLY A 3 33.48 -28.90 52.16
C GLY A 3 32.96 -28.01 51.02
N ASP A 4 33.68 -26.96 50.61
CA ASP A 4 34.91 -26.99 49.79
C ASP A 4 34.78 -27.95 48.60
N ASP A 5 33.91 -27.55 47.67
CA ASP A 5 34.08 -27.75 46.23
C ASP A 5 33.23 -26.68 45.53
N ASP A 6 33.72 -25.43 45.59
CA ASP A 6 33.31 -24.34 44.70
C ASP A 6 34.11 -24.50 43.39
N PRO A 7 33.52 -24.99 42.29
CA PRO A 7 34.25 -25.16 41.05
C PRO A 7 34.32 -23.81 40.33
N GLY A 8 35.23 -22.96 40.79
CA GLY A 8 35.67 -21.76 40.11
C GLY A 8 34.72 -20.59 40.25
N GLY A 9 34.99 -19.75 41.24
CA GLY A 9 34.61 -18.34 41.21
C GLY A 9 35.11 -17.70 39.92
N TRP A 10 34.22 -17.62 38.94
CA TRP A 10 34.42 -16.78 37.77
C TRP A 10 34.34 -15.35 38.24
N ASP A 11 35.43 -14.62 38.04
CA ASP A 11 35.55 -13.19 38.28
C ASP A 11 34.24 -12.47 37.84
N GLU A 12 33.55 -11.82 38.79
CA GLU A 12 32.39 -10.97 38.47
C GLU A 12 32.78 -9.84 37.49
N SER A 13 34.07 -9.57 37.32
CA SER A 13 34.64 -8.63 36.36
C SER A 13 35.00 -9.22 34.98
N ALA A 14 34.75 -10.52 34.74
CA ALA A 14 34.89 -11.07 33.39
C ALA A 14 33.79 -10.51 32.48
N GLU A 15 34.18 -9.69 31.52
CA GLU A 15 33.34 -9.11 30.48
C GLU A 15 32.57 -10.20 29.71
N ARG A 16 31.23 -10.25 29.82
CA ARG A 16 30.36 -11.24 29.17
C ARG A 16 29.36 -10.57 28.24
N PRO A 17 29.02 -11.19 27.09
CA PRO A 17 27.97 -10.67 26.21
C PRO A 17 26.61 -10.68 26.89
N TYR A 18 25.90 -9.56 26.79
CA TYR A 18 24.51 -9.43 27.23
C TYR A 18 23.61 -10.37 26.43
N PHE A 19 23.85 -10.47 25.12
CA PHE A 19 23.08 -11.37 24.26
C PHE A 19 23.96 -12.12 23.25
N PHE A 20 23.49 -13.32 22.89
CA PHE A 20 24.00 -14.12 21.78
C PHE A 20 22.96 -14.12 20.66
N LEU A 21 23.28 -13.58 19.49
CA LEU A 21 22.39 -13.55 18.32
C LEU A 21 22.66 -14.77 17.44
N SER A 22 21.71 -15.69 17.42
CA SER A 22 21.75 -16.94 16.64
C SER A 22 20.96 -16.77 15.35
N TYR A 23 21.59 -17.01 14.19
CA TYR A 23 20.95 -16.90 12.88
C TYR A 23 21.46 -17.93 11.88
N ALA A 24 20.67 -18.24 10.85
CA ALA A 24 21.12 -19.13 9.79
C ALA A 24 21.94 -18.37 8.73
N HIS A 25 23.21 -18.72 8.59
CA HIS A 25 24.08 -18.19 7.54
C HIS A 25 23.52 -18.45 6.14
N VAL A 26 23.53 -17.40 5.32
CA VAL A 26 23.30 -17.50 3.88
C VAL A 26 24.67 -17.65 3.19
N PRO A 27 24.91 -18.75 2.45
CA PRO A 27 26.16 -18.95 1.72
C PRO A 27 26.41 -17.82 0.72
N ARG A 28 27.66 -17.37 0.61
CA ARG A 28 28.06 -16.40 -0.43
C ARG A 28 27.94 -17.05 -1.81
N SER A 29 27.27 -16.37 -2.73
CA SER A 29 27.27 -16.79 -4.14
C SER A 29 28.69 -16.74 -4.69
N ARG A 30 29.16 -17.79 -5.37
CA ARG A 30 30.49 -17.83 -6.02
C ARG A 30 30.59 -16.91 -7.25
N THR A 31 29.49 -16.28 -7.64
CA THR A 31 29.45 -15.25 -8.68
C THR A 31 29.66 -13.87 -8.04
N GLY A 32 30.87 -13.33 -8.15
CA GLY A 32 31.21 -12.00 -7.66
C GLY A 32 30.34 -10.93 -8.32
N GLY A 33 29.55 -10.22 -7.50
CA GLY A 33 28.74 -9.09 -7.97
C GLY A 33 27.69 -8.58 -6.97
N ALA A 34 27.17 -9.43 -6.09
CA ALA A 34 26.24 -9.02 -5.03
C ALA A 34 26.96 -8.95 -3.68
N GLY A 35 26.68 -7.91 -2.88
CA GLY A 35 27.23 -7.74 -1.53
C GLY A 35 26.96 -8.92 -0.60
N ASP A 36 27.53 -8.90 0.60
CA ASP A 36 27.38 -9.98 1.58
C ASP A 36 25.89 -10.29 1.84
N PRO A 37 25.38 -11.51 1.56
CA PRO A 37 23.98 -11.83 1.78
C PRO A 37 23.56 -11.73 3.25
N ASN A 38 24.52 -11.74 4.19
CA ASN A 38 24.28 -11.58 5.62
C ASN A 38 24.42 -10.10 6.09
N GLN A 39 24.63 -9.14 5.19
CA GLN A 39 24.82 -7.72 5.54
C GLN A 39 23.69 -7.13 6.39
N TRP A 40 22.47 -7.62 6.21
CA TRP A 40 21.29 -7.14 6.94
C TRP A 40 21.28 -7.65 8.37
N VAL A 41 21.73 -8.88 8.61
CA VAL A 41 21.90 -9.42 9.97
C VAL A 41 23.02 -8.67 10.68
N ASN A 42 24.11 -8.35 9.98
CA ASN A 42 25.20 -7.52 10.51
C ASN A 42 24.72 -6.13 10.95
N ARG A 43 23.84 -5.50 10.15
CA ARG A 43 23.22 -4.24 10.52
C ARG A 43 22.36 -4.38 11.79
N LEU A 44 21.49 -5.39 11.84
CA LEU A 44 20.61 -5.62 13.01
C LEU A 44 21.44 -5.82 14.28
N PHE A 45 22.51 -6.60 14.19
CA PHE A 45 23.39 -6.86 15.31
C PHE A 45 24.03 -5.57 15.84
N ASN A 46 24.50 -4.69 14.96
CA ASN A 46 25.10 -3.42 15.36
C ASN A 46 24.05 -2.47 15.96
N ASP A 47 22.89 -2.33 15.32
CA ASP A 47 21.82 -1.46 15.80
C ASP A 47 21.32 -1.92 17.19
N LEU A 48 21.19 -3.24 17.39
CA LEU A 48 20.81 -3.82 18.67
C LEU A 48 21.91 -3.67 19.75
N ARG A 49 23.18 -3.81 19.36
CA ARG A 49 24.32 -3.60 20.25
C ARG A 49 24.37 -2.17 20.76
N ASP A 50 24.17 -1.19 19.87
CA ASP A 50 24.18 0.23 20.20
C ASP A 50 23.02 0.58 21.13
N GLU A 51 21.83 0.02 20.86
CA GLU A 51 20.65 0.29 21.69
C GLU A 51 20.73 -0.35 23.08
N VAL A 52 21.22 -1.59 23.20
CA VAL A 52 21.45 -2.23 24.51
C VAL A 52 22.54 -1.49 25.29
N LEU A 53 23.56 -0.94 24.62
CA LEU A 53 24.57 -0.10 25.26
C LEU A 53 23.96 1.20 25.83
N HIS A 54 23.02 1.83 25.12
CA HIS A 54 22.31 3.03 25.62
C HIS A 54 21.41 2.74 26.83
N LEU A 55 20.86 1.52 26.93
CA LEU A 55 19.95 1.11 28.00
C LEU A 55 20.65 0.52 29.23
N THR A 56 21.98 0.34 29.20
CA THR A 56 22.76 -0.28 30.29
C THR A 56 23.87 0.65 30.81
N ASP A 57 24.41 0.33 31.99
CA ASP A 57 25.51 1.07 32.64
C ASP A 57 26.91 0.52 32.29
N LEU A 58 27.01 -0.28 31.21
CA LEU A 58 28.25 -0.89 30.76
C LEU A 58 29.26 0.18 30.30
N ARG A 59 30.53 -0.02 30.68
CA ARG A 59 31.64 0.85 30.24
C ARG A 59 31.88 0.66 28.73
N GLY A 60 32.18 1.76 28.03
CA GLY A 60 32.54 1.73 26.60
C GLY A 60 33.75 0.84 26.36
N GLY A 61 33.53 -0.33 25.76
CA GLY A 61 34.56 -1.36 25.52
C GLY A 61 34.10 -2.79 25.80
N ALA A 62 33.10 -2.98 26.67
CA ALA A 62 32.59 -4.30 27.01
C ALA A 62 31.88 -4.97 25.81
N PRO A 63 31.98 -6.31 25.64
CA PRO A 63 31.26 -7.07 24.63
C PRO A 63 29.77 -7.05 24.98
N VAL A 64 28.99 -6.21 24.31
CA VAL A 64 27.53 -6.11 24.56
C VAL A 64 26.77 -7.26 23.91
N GLY A 65 27.20 -7.72 22.74
CA GLY A 65 26.58 -8.85 22.05
C GLY A 65 27.62 -9.69 21.34
N PHE A 66 27.29 -10.96 21.10
CA PHE A 66 28.07 -11.87 20.26
C PHE A 66 27.19 -12.43 19.13
N MET A 67 27.77 -12.55 17.94
CA MET A 67 27.17 -13.18 16.76
C MET A 67 28.31 -13.84 15.98
N ASP A 68 28.10 -15.06 15.47
CA ASP A 68 29.03 -15.64 14.52
C ASP A 68 28.96 -14.91 13.18
N GLN A 69 30.00 -14.13 12.83
CA GLN A 69 30.03 -13.35 11.59
C GLN A 69 30.74 -14.10 10.43
N SER A 70 31.26 -15.32 10.67
CA SER A 70 32.13 -15.98 9.69
C SER A 70 32.28 -17.50 9.90
N MET A 71 32.08 -18.29 8.83
CA MET A 71 32.33 -19.74 8.80
C MET A 71 33.84 -20.09 8.77
N HIS A 72 34.63 -19.66 9.76
CA HIS A 72 36.04 -20.05 9.84
C HIS A 72 36.17 -21.49 10.35
N GLN A 73 36.61 -22.38 9.46
CA GLN A 73 36.88 -23.79 9.80
C GLN A 73 38.14 -23.89 10.67
N GLY A 74 37.98 -24.23 11.96
CA GLY A 74 39.09 -24.53 12.89
C GLY A 74 38.64 -24.83 14.33
N GLN A 75 39.44 -25.58 15.08
CA GLN A 75 39.16 -25.95 16.49
C GLN A 75 39.01 -24.72 17.42
N LEU A 76 39.84 -23.69 17.23
CA LEU A 76 39.81 -22.45 18.01
C LEU A 76 38.50 -21.64 17.85
N TRP A 77 37.78 -21.80 16.72
CA TRP A 77 36.49 -21.13 16.50
C TRP A 77 35.36 -21.83 17.26
N ALA A 78 35.33 -23.17 17.24
CA ALA A 78 34.34 -23.95 17.98
C ALA A 78 34.49 -23.76 19.50
N GLU A 79 35.73 -23.63 19.98
CA GLU A 79 36.04 -23.30 21.38
C GLU A 79 35.48 -21.92 21.77
N ARG A 80 35.69 -20.89 20.94
CA ARG A 80 35.16 -19.54 21.18
C ARG A 80 33.62 -19.51 21.16
N LEU A 81 32.99 -20.10 20.15
CA LEU A 81 31.53 -20.16 20.04
C LEU A 81 30.91 -20.83 21.28
N SER A 82 31.52 -21.94 21.72
CA SER A 82 31.10 -22.65 22.92
C SER A 82 31.26 -21.83 24.20
N GLN A 83 32.36 -21.08 24.32
CA GLN A 83 32.61 -20.20 25.46
C GLN A 83 31.60 -19.04 25.55
N GLU A 84 31.23 -18.45 24.41
CA GLU A 84 30.25 -17.36 24.33
C GLU A 84 28.84 -17.87 24.63
N LEU A 85 28.44 -19.04 24.11
CA LEU A 85 27.16 -19.69 24.46
C LEU A 85 27.07 -20.09 25.94
N ALA A 86 28.20 -20.54 26.51
CA ALA A 86 28.28 -20.89 27.92
C ALA A 86 28.18 -19.67 28.83
N SER A 87 28.55 -18.47 28.37
CA SER A 87 28.64 -17.27 29.21
C SER A 87 27.58 -16.19 28.93
N CYS A 88 26.89 -16.22 27.79
CA CYS A 88 25.88 -15.22 27.43
C CYS A 88 24.68 -15.22 28.40
N ARG A 89 24.04 -14.06 28.57
CA ARG A 89 22.88 -13.90 29.47
C ARG A 89 21.55 -14.14 28.77
N VAL A 90 21.43 -13.72 27.51
CA VAL A 90 20.21 -13.86 26.71
C VAL A 90 20.52 -14.50 25.37
N PHE A 91 19.72 -15.48 24.96
CA PHE A 91 19.82 -16.11 23.65
C PHE A 91 18.75 -15.55 22.71
N VAL A 92 19.16 -15.01 21.56
CA VAL A 92 18.29 -14.29 20.62
C VAL A 92 18.27 -15.03 19.28
N PRO A 93 17.32 -15.96 19.06
CA PRO A 93 17.21 -16.70 17.81
C PRO A 93 16.41 -15.92 16.75
N LEU A 94 16.96 -15.79 15.54
CA LEU A 94 16.32 -15.16 14.38
C LEU A 94 15.48 -16.18 13.58
N TYR A 95 14.18 -16.22 13.87
CA TYR A 95 13.21 -17.14 13.26
C TYR A 95 13.08 -16.89 11.77
N SER A 96 13.40 -17.92 11.01
CA SER A 96 13.17 -18.02 9.58
C SER A 96 13.06 -19.50 9.20
N PRO A 97 12.50 -19.84 8.02
CA PRO A 97 12.48 -21.23 7.57
C PRO A 97 13.88 -21.87 7.57
N ARG A 98 14.90 -21.11 7.16
CA ARG A 98 16.29 -21.58 7.16
C ARG A 98 16.84 -21.82 8.56
N TYR A 99 16.48 -20.97 9.54
CA TYR A 99 16.91 -21.10 10.94
C TYR A 99 16.57 -22.47 11.51
N PHE A 100 15.31 -22.88 11.39
CA PHE A 100 14.84 -24.16 11.94
C PHE A 100 15.30 -25.40 11.15
N THR A 101 15.89 -25.20 9.96
CA THR A 101 16.52 -26.27 9.17
C THR A 101 18.04 -26.36 9.37
N SER A 102 18.65 -25.42 10.10
CA SER A 102 20.09 -25.37 10.36
C SER A 102 20.47 -26.26 11.54
N VAL A 103 21.33 -27.25 11.29
CA VAL A 103 21.86 -28.13 12.35
C VAL A 103 22.66 -27.32 13.37
N ALA A 104 23.50 -26.40 12.90
CA ALA A 104 24.31 -25.54 13.77
C ALA A 104 23.42 -24.68 14.69
N CYS A 105 22.39 -24.01 14.17
CA CYS A 105 21.48 -23.21 14.99
C CYS A 105 20.73 -24.07 16.02
N GLY A 106 20.39 -25.31 15.64
CA GLY A 106 19.78 -26.27 16.57
C GLY A 106 20.74 -26.75 17.66
N GLN A 107 22.03 -26.88 17.36
CA GLN A 107 23.09 -27.19 18.33
C GLN A 107 23.35 -26.02 19.28
N GLU A 108 23.34 -24.78 18.77
CA GLU A 108 23.44 -23.55 19.58
C GLU A 108 22.29 -23.48 20.59
N TRP A 109 21.07 -23.67 20.09
CA TRP A 109 19.87 -23.72 20.92
C TRP A 109 19.97 -24.82 21.98
N HIS A 110 20.32 -26.04 21.57
CA HIS A 110 20.44 -27.18 22.47
C HIS A 110 21.46 -26.91 23.58
N SER A 111 22.60 -26.30 23.23
CA SER A 111 23.68 -25.97 24.16
C SER A 111 23.26 -24.93 25.19
N PHE A 112 22.52 -23.90 24.76
CA PHE A 112 22.03 -22.85 25.66
C PHE A 112 21.00 -23.38 26.66
N VAL A 113 20.02 -24.19 26.21
CA VAL A 113 18.94 -24.68 27.08
C VAL A 113 19.38 -25.74 28.11
N GLN A 114 20.61 -26.25 28.04
CA GLN A 114 21.17 -27.09 29.10
C GLN A 114 21.44 -26.31 30.39
N ARG A 115 21.45 -24.97 30.34
CA ARG A 115 21.72 -24.13 31.50
C ARG A 115 20.45 -23.94 32.34
N PRO A 116 20.53 -24.06 33.67
CA PRO A 116 19.39 -23.80 34.54
C PRO A 116 19.03 -22.31 34.51
N VAL A 117 17.74 -21.98 34.44
CA VAL A 117 17.24 -20.59 34.46
C VAL A 117 16.56 -20.35 35.81
N PHE A 118 17.07 -19.40 36.60
CA PHE A 118 16.49 -19.02 37.88
C PHE A 118 15.74 -17.68 37.75
N PRO A 119 14.44 -17.61 38.10
CA PRO A 119 13.72 -16.33 38.19
C PRO A 119 14.27 -15.49 39.35
N GLU A 120 14.64 -14.23 39.10
CA GLU A 120 15.10 -13.32 40.16
C GLU A 120 13.95 -12.53 40.81
N ARG A 121 12.82 -12.37 40.09
CA ARG A 121 11.59 -11.70 40.56
C ARG A 121 10.37 -12.61 40.36
N GLN A 122 9.38 -12.54 41.26
CA GLN A 122 8.09 -13.23 41.14
C GLN A 122 7.25 -12.62 40.00
N SER A 123 7.56 -13.00 38.75
CA SER A 123 6.78 -12.68 37.55
C SER A 123 5.82 -13.82 37.21
N THR A 124 4.67 -13.47 36.61
CA THR A 124 3.64 -14.41 36.12
C THR A 124 3.99 -15.07 34.78
N GLU A 125 5.03 -14.61 34.09
CA GLU A 125 5.56 -15.26 32.87
C GLU A 125 6.63 -16.31 33.23
N ARG A 126 6.62 -17.49 32.58
CA ARG A 126 7.71 -18.45 32.72
C ARG A 126 9.00 -17.79 32.23
N PRO A 127 10.02 -17.58 33.08
CA PRO A 127 11.24 -16.93 32.64
C PRO A 127 11.99 -17.88 31.72
N THR A 128 12.22 -17.45 30.49
CA THR A 128 13.11 -18.14 29.57
C THR A 128 14.22 -17.16 29.22
N GLY A 129 15.46 -17.65 29.20
CA GLY A 129 16.60 -16.88 28.74
C GLY A 129 16.61 -16.60 27.24
N ILE A 130 15.49 -16.86 26.55
CA ILE A 130 15.38 -16.85 25.10
C ILE A 130 14.43 -15.73 24.68
N VAL A 131 14.89 -14.84 23.81
CA VAL A 131 14.08 -13.78 23.20
C VAL A 131 13.96 -14.06 21.71
N PRO A 132 12.90 -14.77 21.26
CA PRO A 132 12.73 -15.10 19.85
C PRO A 132 12.38 -13.87 19.02
N VAL A 133 12.98 -13.79 17.84
CA VAL A 133 12.85 -12.67 16.93
C VAL A 133 12.37 -13.16 15.56
N LEU A 134 11.27 -12.62 15.06
CA LEU A 134 10.75 -12.90 13.73
C LEU A 134 11.62 -12.18 12.69
N TRP A 135 12.56 -12.91 12.09
CA TRP A 135 13.32 -12.39 10.94
C TRP A 135 12.44 -12.35 9.70
N ILE A 136 11.64 -13.40 9.50
CA ILE A 136 10.56 -13.52 8.51
C ILE A 136 9.31 -14.00 9.26
N PRO A 137 8.09 -13.59 8.89
CA PRO A 137 6.86 -14.07 9.51
C PRO A 137 6.75 -15.59 9.43
N MET A 138 6.38 -16.23 10.55
CA MET A 138 6.25 -17.67 10.68
C MET A 138 4.88 -18.00 11.29
N SER A 139 4.16 -18.94 10.68
CA SER A 139 2.93 -19.49 11.26
C SER A 139 3.26 -20.57 12.29
N ASP A 140 2.38 -20.80 13.28
CA ASP A 140 2.59 -21.81 14.33
C ASP A 140 2.90 -23.21 13.79
N HIS A 141 2.30 -23.60 12.67
CA HIS A 141 2.53 -24.91 12.03
C HIS A 141 3.95 -25.07 11.46
N GLN A 142 4.67 -23.97 11.20
CA GLN A 142 6.02 -23.97 10.67
C GLN A 142 7.10 -23.98 11.76
N LEU A 143 6.70 -23.82 13.04
CA LEU A 143 7.60 -23.78 14.18
C LEU A 143 7.83 -25.19 14.76
N PRO A 144 9.10 -25.60 15.02
CA PRO A 144 9.39 -26.82 15.76
C PRO A 144 8.77 -26.80 17.15
N GLU A 145 8.55 -27.99 17.73
CA GLU A 145 7.94 -28.15 19.05
C GLU A 145 8.66 -27.32 20.12
N VAL A 146 10.00 -27.30 20.12
CA VAL A 146 10.83 -26.52 21.05
C VAL A 146 10.61 -25.00 20.95
N ALA A 147 10.25 -24.50 19.76
CA ALA A 147 9.95 -23.08 19.54
C ALA A 147 8.50 -22.74 19.91
N ARG A 148 7.55 -23.64 19.62
CA ARG A 148 6.13 -23.47 20.02
C ARG A 148 5.92 -23.40 21.53
N GLN A 149 6.75 -24.12 22.29
CA GLN A 149 6.68 -24.14 23.76
C GLN A 149 7.13 -22.84 24.44
N LEU A 150 7.80 -21.93 23.73
CA LEU A 150 8.32 -20.67 24.30
C LEU A 150 7.25 -19.58 24.51
N GLN A 151 6.02 -19.76 24.02
CA GLN A 151 4.87 -18.83 24.13
C GLN A 151 5.28 -17.35 24.29
N PHE A 152 5.82 -16.77 23.21
CA PHE A 152 6.34 -15.41 23.21
C PHE A 152 5.38 -14.43 22.51
N ASN A 153 5.09 -13.30 23.14
CA ASN A 153 4.17 -12.30 22.58
C ASN A 153 4.88 -11.32 21.63
N HIS A 154 4.88 -11.65 20.34
CA HIS A 154 5.47 -10.80 19.29
C HIS A 154 4.75 -9.47 19.06
N ARG A 155 3.47 -9.33 19.44
CA ARG A 155 2.69 -8.07 19.30
C ARG A 155 3.30 -6.89 20.06
N GLY A 156 4.03 -7.18 21.13
CA GLY A 156 4.70 -6.15 21.93
C GLY A 156 5.70 -5.33 21.13
N PHE A 157 6.28 -5.88 20.06
CA PHE A 157 7.30 -5.21 19.24
C PHE A 157 6.72 -4.35 18.10
N GLY A 158 5.40 -4.36 17.90
CA GLY A 158 4.70 -3.54 16.92
C GLY A 158 3.94 -4.37 15.87
N PRO A 159 2.85 -3.83 15.31
CA PRO A 159 1.99 -4.56 14.38
C PRO A 159 2.70 -4.88 13.06
N ASP A 160 3.52 -3.95 12.54
CA ASP A 160 4.29 -4.15 11.31
C ASP A 160 5.37 -5.24 11.48
N TYR A 161 5.97 -5.33 12.66
CA TYR A 161 6.95 -6.37 12.98
C TYR A 161 6.33 -7.77 12.98
N GLU A 162 5.13 -7.94 13.56
CA GLU A 162 4.43 -9.23 13.59
C GLU A 162 4.01 -9.66 12.18
N ALA A 163 3.53 -8.72 11.37
CA ALA A 163 3.01 -9.00 10.03
C ALA A 163 4.13 -9.29 9.01
N GLU A 164 5.25 -8.56 9.07
CA GLU A 164 6.25 -8.52 7.98
C GLU A 164 7.63 -9.05 8.39
N GLY A 165 7.92 -9.14 9.69
CA GLY A 165 9.23 -9.56 10.23
C GLY A 165 10.34 -8.53 10.03
N LEU A 166 11.43 -8.64 10.82
CA LEU A 166 12.51 -7.65 10.81
C LEU A 166 13.21 -7.51 9.45
N TYR A 167 13.31 -8.58 8.67
CA TYR A 167 14.00 -8.51 7.37
C TYR A 167 13.29 -7.55 6.40
N ALA A 168 11.96 -7.60 6.33
CA ALA A 168 11.17 -6.69 5.51
C ALA A 168 11.26 -5.26 6.04
N LEU A 169 11.16 -5.10 7.38
CA LEU A 169 11.30 -3.81 8.06
C LEU A 169 12.64 -3.12 7.77
N MET A 170 13.73 -3.90 7.71
CA MET A 170 15.08 -3.39 7.41
C MET A 170 15.31 -3.10 5.93
N ARG A 171 14.77 -3.95 5.04
CA ARG A 171 15.03 -3.88 3.61
C ARG A 171 14.17 -2.81 2.92
N LEU A 172 12.98 -2.56 3.46
CA LEU A 172 12.00 -1.66 2.88
C LEU A 172 12.03 -0.33 3.65
N GLY A 173 12.53 0.74 3.02
CA GLY A 173 12.78 2.02 3.69
C GLY A 173 11.56 2.67 4.33
N TYR A 174 10.33 2.35 3.89
CA TYR A 174 9.10 2.88 4.48
C TYR A 174 8.82 2.33 5.89
N PHE A 175 9.37 1.17 6.24
CA PHE A 175 9.27 0.60 7.58
C PHE A 175 10.34 1.12 8.54
N ARG A 176 11.14 2.12 8.18
CA ARG A 176 12.25 2.62 9.02
C ARG A 176 11.83 2.93 10.45
N ARG A 177 10.70 3.61 10.66
CA ARG A 177 10.20 3.91 12.02
C ARG A 177 9.73 2.66 12.76
N ALA A 178 9.09 1.73 12.05
CA ALA A 178 8.66 0.45 12.61
C ALA A 178 9.87 -0.43 12.97
N TYR A 179 10.93 -0.39 12.16
CA TYR A 179 12.21 -1.03 12.42
C TYR A 179 12.89 -0.45 13.66
N GLU A 180 13.07 0.87 13.72
CA GLU A 180 13.69 1.57 14.86
C GLU A 180 12.91 1.28 16.16
N LEU A 181 11.58 1.33 16.11
CA LEU A 181 10.73 0.98 17.25
C LEU A 181 10.85 -0.49 17.65
N ALA A 182 10.87 -1.41 16.68
CA ALA A 182 11.00 -2.84 16.94
C ALA A 182 12.37 -3.18 17.55
N VAL A 183 13.45 -2.56 17.05
CA VAL A 183 14.82 -2.72 17.61
C VAL A 183 14.89 -2.15 19.02
N HIS A 184 14.34 -0.96 19.25
CA HIS A 184 14.29 -0.35 20.59
C HIS A 184 13.59 -1.25 21.61
N ARG A 185 12.38 -1.71 21.29
CA ARG A 185 11.61 -2.60 22.18
C ARG A 185 12.25 -3.98 22.34
N LEU A 186 12.92 -4.48 21.30
CA LEU A 186 13.70 -5.71 21.38
C LEU A 186 14.88 -5.54 22.33
N ALA A 187 15.59 -4.41 22.28
CA ALA A 187 16.68 -4.08 23.20
C ALA A 187 16.17 -3.95 24.64
N GLU A 188 15.06 -3.23 24.89
CA GLU A 188 14.40 -3.16 26.20
C GLU A 188 14.10 -4.56 26.74
N ARG A 189 13.53 -5.43 25.91
CA ARG A 189 13.20 -6.81 26.33
C ARG A 189 14.45 -7.64 26.64
N ILE A 190 15.53 -7.49 25.87
CA ILE A 190 16.79 -8.19 26.15
C ILE A 190 17.36 -7.73 27.49
N VAL A 191 17.36 -6.43 27.77
CA VAL A 191 17.82 -5.88 29.06
C VAL A 191 16.93 -6.36 30.20
N ASP A 192 15.61 -6.34 30.03
CA ASP A 192 14.65 -6.84 31.01
C ASP A 192 14.85 -8.32 31.32
N VAL A 193 15.03 -9.17 30.30
CA VAL A 193 15.29 -10.61 30.48
C VAL A 193 16.64 -10.81 31.18
N ALA A 194 17.69 -10.08 30.78
CA ALA A 194 19.00 -10.14 31.42
C ALA A 194 18.97 -9.70 32.90
N ALA A 195 18.06 -8.79 33.27
CA ALA A 195 17.92 -8.27 34.63
C ALA A 195 16.89 -9.01 35.50
N SER A 196 16.06 -9.88 34.91
CA SER A 196 15.01 -10.62 35.62
C SER A 196 15.25 -12.13 35.67
N THR A 197 16.19 -12.63 34.86
CA THR A 197 16.58 -14.03 34.79
C THR A 197 18.06 -14.20 35.11
N VAL A 198 18.37 -15.04 36.10
CA VAL A 198 19.75 -15.42 36.41
C VAL A 198 20.04 -16.74 35.71
N ILE A 199 20.89 -16.67 34.69
CA ILE A 199 21.41 -17.84 34.00
C ILE A 199 22.89 -17.97 34.35
N PRO A 200 23.29 -18.91 35.24
CA PRO A 200 24.68 -19.06 35.61
C PRO A 200 25.50 -19.42 34.35
N PRO A 201 26.77 -18.99 34.27
CA PRO A 201 27.65 -19.44 33.22
C PRO A 201 27.76 -20.97 33.25
N GLY A 202 27.56 -21.59 32.09
CA GLY A 202 27.69 -23.03 31.91
C GLY A 202 29.14 -23.45 31.66
N ARG A 203 29.36 -24.75 31.55
CA ARG A 203 30.63 -25.28 31.02
C ARG A 203 30.57 -25.24 29.49
N PRO A 204 31.63 -24.79 28.80
CA PRO A 204 31.72 -24.92 27.34
C PRO A 204 31.57 -26.39 26.93
N LEU A 205 30.63 -26.67 26.03
CA LEU A 205 30.36 -28.01 25.48
C LEU A 205 31.07 -28.18 24.14
N ASP A 206 31.41 -29.42 23.76
CA ASP A 206 31.83 -29.70 22.39
C ASP A 206 30.64 -29.49 21.45
N PHE A 207 30.66 -28.35 20.74
CA PHE A 207 29.60 -27.90 19.85
C PHE A 207 29.27 -28.93 18.76
N GLN A 208 30.29 -29.60 18.20
CA GLN A 208 30.09 -30.55 17.10
C GLN A 208 29.49 -31.87 17.58
N ALA A 209 29.67 -32.21 18.86
CA ALA A 209 29.12 -33.41 19.47
C ALA A 209 27.67 -33.25 20.00
N GLN A 210 27.13 -32.02 20.03
CA GLN A 210 25.77 -31.78 20.53
C GLN A 210 24.69 -32.18 19.51
N PRO A 211 23.54 -32.71 19.95
CA PRO A 211 22.38 -32.91 19.07
C PRO A 211 21.68 -31.58 18.74
N SER A 212 20.95 -31.54 17.63
CA SER A 212 20.11 -30.38 17.26
C SER A 212 18.78 -30.38 18.02
N ALA A 213 18.39 -29.23 18.57
CA ALA A 213 17.11 -29.04 19.26
C ALA A 213 15.87 -29.09 18.35
N PHE A 214 16.01 -28.95 17.02
CA PHE A 214 14.87 -28.80 16.10
C PHE A 214 14.24 -30.12 15.64
N GLY A 215 14.59 -31.25 16.26
CA GLY A 215 14.09 -32.58 15.94
C GLY A 215 14.60 -33.12 14.60
N PRO A 216 14.38 -34.42 14.29
CA PRO A 216 14.72 -34.97 12.99
C PRO A 216 13.89 -34.28 11.91
N ARG A 217 14.60 -33.81 10.88
CA ARG A 217 14.09 -33.12 9.69
C ARG A 217 12.74 -33.69 9.24
N ALA A 218 11.69 -32.86 9.23
CA ALA A 218 10.51 -33.16 8.41
C ALA A 218 11.03 -33.46 7.00
N PRO A 219 10.67 -34.60 6.39
CA PRO A 219 11.21 -34.98 5.10
C PRO A 219 10.98 -33.81 4.15
N ARG A 220 12.08 -33.26 3.59
CA ARG A 220 11.93 -32.24 2.56
C ARG A 220 11.09 -32.86 1.47
N GLU A 221 10.02 -32.17 1.10
CA GLU A 221 9.15 -32.65 0.05
C GLU A 221 9.96 -32.82 -1.23
N GLN A 222 9.82 -33.99 -1.84
CA GLN A 222 10.57 -34.31 -3.05
C GLN A 222 9.95 -33.56 -4.22
N LEU A 223 10.78 -32.85 -4.98
CA LEU A 223 10.39 -32.24 -6.24
C LEU A 223 11.23 -32.82 -7.37
N ARG A 224 10.59 -33.20 -8.47
CA ARG A 224 11.29 -33.85 -9.59
C ARG A 224 11.50 -32.87 -10.73
N ILE A 225 12.73 -32.79 -11.21
CA ILE A 225 13.12 -31.98 -12.36
C ILE A 225 13.46 -32.94 -13.49
N TYR A 226 12.64 -32.92 -14.54
CA TYR A 226 12.88 -33.69 -15.76
C TYR A 226 13.50 -32.80 -16.82
N VAL A 227 14.50 -33.30 -17.52
CA VAL A 227 15.19 -32.55 -18.59
C VAL A 227 14.97 -33.25 -19.92
N TYR A 228 14.42 -32.51 -20.87
CA TYR A 228 14.24 -32.95 -22.24
C TYR A 228 15.01 -32.07 -23.21
N SER A 229 16.23 -32.49 -23.53
CA SER A 229 17.17 -31.84 -24.45
C SER A 229 17.82 -32.87 -25.36
N TYR A 230 18.66 -32.46 -26.32
CA TYR A 230 19.50 -33.38 -27.07
C TYR A 230 20.69 -33.89 -26.24
N ARG A 231 21.11 -35.13 -26.50
CA ARG A 231 22.48 -35.58 -26.21
C ARG A 231 23.38 -35.19 -27.38
N GLN A 232 24.67 -35.00 -27.11
CA GLN A 232 25.61 -34.55 -28.13
C GLN A 232 25.70 -35.45 -29.37
N ASP A 233 25.48 -36.77 -29.22
CA ASP A 233 25.46 -37.78 -30.28
C ASP A 233 24.13 -37.86 -31.06
N GLU A 234 23.07 -37.24 -30.55
CA GLU A 234 21.73 -37.22 -31.16
C GLU A 234 21.42 -35.89 -31.88
N LEU A 235 22.36 -34.94 -31.89
CA LEU A 235 22.14 -33.60 -32.41
C LEU A 235 21.92 -33.60 -33.94
N PRO A 236 20.98 -32.79 -34.45
CA PRO A 236 20.89 -32.51 -35.88
C PRO A 236 22.22 -31.91 -36.39
N PRO A 237 22.66 -32.22 -37.64
CA PRO A 237 23.91 -31.71 -38.20
C PRO A 237 24.03 -30.18 -38.23
N THR A 238 22.89 -29.49 -38.16
CA THR A 238 22.78 -28.03 -38.20
C THR A 238 22.90 -27.35 -36.84
N ARG A 239 22.89 -28.10 -35.73
CA ARG A 239 22.92 -27.56 -34.36
C ARG A 239 24.34 -27.61 -33.79
N ASP A 240 24.80 -26.48 -33.24
CA ASP A 240 26.10 -26.40 -32.57
C ASP A 240 26.14 -27.32 -31.33
N PRO A 241 27.08 -28.29 -31.25
CA PRO A 241 27.20 -29.20 -30.12
C PRO A 241 27.70 -28.53 -28.84
N SER A 242 28.25 -27.31 -28.90
CA SER A 242 28.83 -26.62 -27.75
C SER A 242 27.84 -26.31 -26.61
N TRP A 243 26.54 -26.40 -26.88
CA TRP A 243 25.44 -26.15 -25.92
C TRP A 243 24.96 -27.42 -25.18
N TYR A 244 25.47 -28.59 -25.57
CA TYR A 244 25.04 -29.92 -25.10
C TYR A 244 26.22 -30.74 -24.58
N GLY A 245 25.92 -31.81 -23.85
CA GLY A 245 26.92 -32.76 -23.34
C GLY A 245 26.51 -34.22 -23.58
N ALA A 246 27.20 -35.13 -22.89
CA ALA A 246 26.95 -36.57 -23.02
C ALA A 246 25.57 -36.98 -22.48
N ARG A 247 25.07 -36.27 -21.46
CA ARG A 247 23.73 -36.46 -20.88
C ARG A 247 22.81 -35.32 -21.27
N ARG A 248 21.49 -35.56 -21.27
CA ARG A 248 20.49 -34.51 -21.51
C ARG A 248 20.56 -33.42 -20.44
N THR A 249 20.94 -33.79 -19.21
CA THR A 249 21.09 -32.88 -18.07
C THR A 249 22.29 -31.93 -18.18
N ASP A 250 23.25 -32.20 -19.07
CA ASP A 250 24.44 -31.35 -19.26
C ASP A 250 24.14 -30.09 -20.13
N TRP A 251 22.90 -29.92 -20.58
CA TRP A 251 22.43 -28.84 -21.45
C TRP A 251 22.58 -27.43 -20.84
N GLN A 252 23.09 -26.48 -21.63
CA GLN A 252 23.44 -25.12 -21.20
C GLN A 252 22.94 -24.05 -22.19
N PRO A 253 21.65 -23.67 -22.17
CA PRO A 253 21.08 -22.76 -23.17
C PRO A 253 21.51 -21.29 -23.07
N PHE A 254 22.18 -20.84 -22.00
CA PHE A 254 22.47 -19.41 -21.74
C PHE A 254 23.96 -18.99 -21.83
N ARG A 255 24.81 -19.70 -22.59
CA ARG A 255 26.20 -19.25 -22.87
C ARG A 255 26.21 -17.87 -23.58
N PRO A 256 27.25 -17.01 -23.41
CA PRO A 256 28.62 -17.31 -22.97
C PRO A 256 28.93 -17.14 -21.47
N GLN A 257 27.99 -16.77 -20.60
CA GLN A 257 28.24 -16.76 -19.15
C GLN A 257 28.24 -18.20 -18.61
N PRO A 258 29.38 -18.80 -18.22
CA PRO A 258 29.42 -20.17 -17.76
C PRO A 258 29.38 -20.23 -16.23
N SER A 259 28.66 -21.21 -15.68
CA SER A 259 29.11 -21.83 -14.42
C SER A 259 28.61 -23.26 -14.19
N GLN A 260 27.46 -23.68 -14.76
CA GLN A 260 26.93 -25.05 -14.59
C GLN A 260 25.79 -25.38 -15.58
N PRO A 261 25.47 -26.66 -15.81
CA PRO A 261 24.27 -27.10 -16.52
C PRO A 261 22.98 -26.48 -15.96
N LEU A 262 21.98 -26.27 -16.82
CA LEU A 262 20.72 -25.66 -16.42
C LEU A 262 19.98 -26.49 -15.36
N ALA A 263 20.08 -27.82 -15.48
CA ALA A 263 19.47 -28.76 -14.55
C ALA A 263 20.04 -28.62 -13.12
N ASP A 264 21.34 -28.43 -13.00
CA ASP A 264 22.02 -28.22 -11.71
C ASP A 264 21.63 -26.89 -11.08
N ARG A 265 21.56 -25.82 -11.90
CA ARG A 265 21.02 -24.53 -11.45
C ARG A 265 19.57 -24.63 -10.98
N ALA A 266 18.77 -25.40 -11.70
CA ALA A 266 17.38 -25.63 -11.32
C ALA A 266 17.26 -26.38 -9.99
N ALA A 267 18.08 -27.40 -9.79
CA ALA A 267 18.17 -28.11 -8.51
C ALA A 267 18.62 -27.17 -7.38
N ASP A 268 19.65 -26.36 -7.58
CA ASP A 268 20.13 -25.43 -6.55
C ASP A 268 19.06 -24.41 -6.15
N LEU A 269 18.35 -23.84 -7.12
CA LEU A 269 17.26 -22.91 -6.84
C LEU A 269 16.10 -23.60 -6.14
N THR A 270 15.70 -24.79 -6.58
CA THR A 270 14.63 -25.56 -5.94
C THR A 270 14.98 -25.94 -4.50
N ARG A 271 16.25 -26.27 -4.24
CA ARG A 271 16.76 -26.53 -2.89
C ARG A 271 16.74 -25.28 -2.02
N SER A 272 16.98 -24.10 -2.60
CA SER A 272 16.86 -22.82 -1.89
C SER A 272 15.41 -22.47 -1.48
N LEU A 273 14.43 -23.05 -2.18
CA LEU A 273 13.00 -22.93 -1.90
C LEU A 273 12.49 -23.92 -0.83
N GLY A 274 13.36 -24.80 -0.32
CA GLY A 274 13.04 -25.72 0.78
C GLY A 274 12.68 -27.16 0.36
N PHE A 275 12.66 -27.48 -0.93
CA PHE A 275 12.41 -28.84 -1.44
C PHE A 275 13.69 -29.67 -1.55
N GLU A 276 13.55 -31.00 -1.68
CA GLU A 276 14.65 -31.88 -2.08
C GLU A 276 14.51 -32.24 -3.57
N PRO A 277 15.30 -31.61 -4.46
CA PRO A 277 15.18 -31.83 -5.88
C PRO A 277 15.86 -33.14 -6.31
N THR A 278 15.21 -33.91 -7.17
CA THR A 278 15.85 -34.98 -7.94
C THR A 278 15.82 -34.64 -9.43
N VAL A 279 16.97 -34.78 -10.10
CA VAL A 279 17.12 -34.49 -11.53
C VAL A 279 17.12 -35.79 -12.31
N HIS A 280 16.29 -35.86 -13.34
CA HIS A 280 16.06 -37.05 -14.16
C HIS A 280 16.09 -36.70 -15.65
N GLU A 281 16.49 -37.66 -16.48
CA GLU A 281 16.25 -37.55 -17.92
C GLU A 281 14.77 -37.84 -18.24
N PHE A 282 14.27 -37.26 -19.32
CA PHE A 282 12.86 -37.41 -19.72
C PHE A 282 12.40 -38.86 -19.88
N GLU A 283 13.29 -39.76 -20.30
CA GLU A 283 13.01 -41.19 -20.46
C GLU A 283 12.55 -41.84 -19.15
N GLU A 284 13.02 -41.35 -18.00
CA GLU A 284 12.59 -41.82 -16.69
C GLU A 284 11.16 -41.36 -16.36
N ALA A 285 10.73 -40.18 -16.84
CA ALA A 285 9.33 -39.76 -16.76
C ALA A 285 8.43 -40.69 -17.60
N ALA A 286 8.88 -41.06 -18.80
CA ALA A 286 8.14 -41.99 -19.66
C ALA A 286 8.00 -43.37 -19.01
N ALA A 287 9.06 -43.89 -18.39
CA ALA A 287 9.03 -45.15 -17.63
C ALA A 287 8.11 -45.09 -16.41
N ALA A 288 8.11 -43.99 -15.66
CA ALA A 288 7.21 -43.77 -14.52
C ALA A 288 5.74 -43.71 -14.95
N LEU A 289 5.44 -43.10 -16.10
CA LEU A 289 4.09 -43.10 -16.66
C LEU A 289 3.64 -44.47 -17.16
N ALA A 290 4.55 -45.27 -17.73
CA ALA A 290 4.22 -46.61 -18.19
C ALA A 290 3.85 -47.55 -17.04
N SER A 291 4.44 -47.36 -15.86
CA SER A 291 4.17 -48.18 -14.67
C SER A 291 2.99 -47.70 -13.82
N SER A 292 2.80 -46.38 -13.67
CA SER A 292 1.84 -45.81 -12.70
C SER A 292 0.79 -44.87 -13.30
N GLY A 293 0.87 -44.55 -14.60
CA GLY A 293 -0.06 -43.69 -15.31
C GLY A 293 0.09 -42.18 -15.04
N ARG A 294 0.83 -41.76 -13.99
CA ARG A 294 1.08 -40.36 -13.60
C ARG A 294 2.48 -40.17 -13.01
N LEU A 295 2.94 -38.92 -12.90
CA LEU A 295 4.21 -38.62 -12.26
C LEU A 295 4.12 -38.70 -10.72
N PRO A 296 5.15 -39.22 -10.03
CA PRO A 296 5.15 -39.28 -8.56
C PRO A 296 5.65 -37.94 -7.99
N GLY A 297 4.72 -37.13 -7.49
CA GLY A 297 5.03 -35.86 -6.83
C GLY A 297 5.02 -34.63 -7.75
N PRO A 298 5.19 -33.42 -7.17
CA PRO A 298 5.28 -32.18 -7.93
C PRO A 298 6.50 -32.22 -8.86
N SER A 299 6.28 -31.84 -10.12
CA SER A 299 7.29 -32.02 -11.16
C SER A 299 7.45 -30.77 -12.04
N VAL A 300 8.69 -30.48 -12.41
CA VAL A 300 9.07 -29.44 -13.39
C VAL A 300 9.75 -30.11 -14.57
N LEU A 301 9.35 -29.74 -15.80
CA LEU A 301 9.95 -30.21 -17.03
C LEU A 301 10.68 -29.07 -17.74
N LEU A 302 12.00 -29.19 -17.86
CA LEU A 302 12.84 -28.30 -18.67
C LEU A 302 12.90 -28.85 -20.09
N VAL A 303 12.44 -28.08 -21.07
CA VAL A 303 12.36 -28.52 -22.47
C VAL A 303 13.22 -27.65 -23.37
N ASP A 304 14.12 -28.30 -24.10
CA ASP A 304 14.85 -27.67 -25.20
C ASP A 304 13.95 -27.54 -26.43
N ARG A 305 13.73 -26.31 -26.87
CA ARG A 305 12.92 -26.00 -28.05
C ARG A 305 13.50 -26.62 -29.33
N TRP A 306 14.81 -26.86 -29.41
CA TRP A 306 15.38 -27.60 -30.55
C TRP A 306 14.91 -29.05 -30.58
N ALA A 307 14.76 -29.69 -29.42
CA ALA A 307 14.26 -31.08 -29.34
C ALA A 307 12.79 -31.19 -29.75
N LEU A 308 12.01 -30.10 -29.64
CA LEU A 308 10.61 -30.04 -30.09
C LEU A 308 10.45 -29.84 -31.60
N LEU A 309 11.53 -29.62 -32.36
CA LEU A 309 11.47 -29.57 -33.83
C LEU A 309 11.31 -30.96 -34.45
N ASP A 310 11.59 -32.02 -33.69
CA ASP A 310 11.29 -33.40 -34.08
C ASP A 310 9.86 -33.75 -33.65
N ALA A 311 9.03 -34.13 -34.63
CA ALA A 311 7.61 -34.43 -34.41
C ALA A 311 7.37 -35.58 -33.42
N GLN A 312 8.22 -36.62 -33.41
CA GLN A 312 8.08 -37.74 -32.48
C GLN A 312 8.41 -37.30 -31.04
N ARG A 313 9.44 -36.46 -30.88
CA ARG A 313 9.84 -35.91 -29.58
C ARG A 313 8.79 -34.96 -29.02
N ALA A 314 8.22 -34.10 -29.87
CA ALA A 314 7.14 -33.21 -29.48
C ALA A 314 5.86 -33.96 -29.06
N GLU A 315 5.53 -35.05 -29.76
CA GLU A 315 4.39 -35.90 -29.40
C GLU A 315 4.57 -36.54 -28.02
N ALA A 316 5.80 -36.98 -27.68
CA ALA A 316 6.10 -37.54 -26.37
C ALA A 316 5.86 -36.53 -25.23
N VAL A 317 6.30 -35.28 -25.38
CA VAL A 317 6.03 -34.22 -24.40
C VAL A 317 4.53 -33.93 -24.31
N GLN A 318 3.83 -33.90 -25.45
CA GLN A 318 2.38 -33.70 -25.47
C GLN A 318 1.61 -34.78 -24.73
N GLN A 319 2.01 -36.05 -24.87
CA GLN A 319 1.41 -37.15 -24.12
C GLN A 319 1.66 -37.04 -22.60
N LEU A 320 2.85 -36.61 -22.19
CA LEU A 320 3.20 -36.40 -20.78
C LEU A 320 2.32 -35.31 -20.13
N VAL A 321 2.17 -34.16 -20.80
CA VAL A 321 1.37 -33.02 -20.32
C VAL A 321 -0.11 -33.39 -20.21
N ARG A 322 -0.68 -34.04 -21.23
CA ARG A 322 -2.08 -34.49 -21.22
C ARG A 322 -2.42 -35.41 -20.05
N ARG A 323 -1.47 -36.22 -19.59
CA ARG A 323 -1.67 -37.18 -18.48
C ARG A 323 -1.48 -36.55 -17.09
N ASN A 324 -0.84 -35.39 -17.00
CA ASN A 324 -0.50 -34.71 -15.75
C ASN A 324 -0.92 -33.23 -15.77
N PRO A 325 -2.20 -32.92 -16.03
CA PRO A 325 -2.67 -31.55 -16.04
C PRO A 325 -2.49 -30.93 -14.65
N GLY A 326 -1.86 -29.75 -14.59
CA GLY A 326 -1.67 -28.98 -13.37
C GLY A 326 -0.52 -29.41 -12.45
N THR A 327 -0.15 -30.70 -12.39
CA THR A 327 0.94 -31.19 -11.51
C THR A 327 2.33 -31.13 -12.14
N LEU A 328 2.40 -30.93 -13.46
CA LEU A 328 3.62 -30.76 -14.22
C LEU A 328 3.71 -29.31 -14.73
N SER A 329 4.74 -28.57 -14.32
CA SER A 329 5.03 -27.25 -14.88
C SER A 329 6.12 -27.35 -15.94
N ILE A 330 5.97 -26.62 -17.05
CA ILE A 330 6.89 -26.69 -18.19
C ILE A 330 7.66 -25.37 -18.30
N ILE A 331 8.97 -25.46 -18.52
CA ILE A 331 9.82 -24.30 -18.81
C ILE A 331 10.53 -24.57 -20.14
N GLU A 332 10.42 -23.64 -21.09
CA GLU A 332 11.04 -23.70 -22.41
C GLU A 332 12.09 -22.58 -22.53
N PRO A 333 13.32 -22.77 -22.03
CA PRO A 333 14.40 -21.79 -22.18
C PRO A 333 14.66 -21.48 -23.66
N TRP A 334 14.71 -20.20 -24.01
CA TRP A 334 15.00 -19.76 -25.37
C TRP A 334 15.92 -18.55 -25.37
N SER A 335 17.22 -18.81 -25.34
CA SER A 335 18.20 -17.74 -25.17
C SER A 335 18.30 -16.82 -26.37
N GLN A 336 18.23 -15.51 -26.11
CA GLN A 336 18.48 -14.47 -27.11
C GLN A 336 19.97 -14.35 -27.47
N SER A 337 20.88 -14.96 -26.68
CA SER A 337 22.32 -14.97 -26.97
C SER A 337 22.73 -16.03 -28.00
N ASP A 338 21.87 -17.02 -28.28
CA ASP A 338 22.14 -18.05 -29.27
C ASP A 338 21.69 -17.58 -30.67
N GLN A 339 22.66 -17.30 -31.54
CA GLN A 339 22.40 -16.85 -32.91
C GLN A 339 21.57 -17.86 -33.71
N GLN A 340 21.84 -19.17 -33.57
CA GLN A 340 21.08 -20.20 -34.30
C GLN A 340 19.63 -20.23 -33.85
N SER A 341 19.38 -19.99 -32.55
CA SER A 341 18.04 -19.91 -31.98
C SER A 341 17.29 -18.66 -32.48
N ARG A 342 17.96 -17.50 -32.57
CA ARG A 342 17.37 -16.28 -33.16
C ARG A 342 17.04 -16.43 -34.65
N ASP A 343 17.91 -17.08 -35.42
CA ASP A 343 17.68 -17.27 -36.86
C ASP A 343 16.52 -18.25 -37.14
N ASN A 344 16.35 -19.27 -36.29
CA ASN A 344 15.22 -20.21 -36.37
C ASN A 344 13.89 -19.58 -35.91
N GLU A 345 13.93 -18.52 -35.10
CA GLU A 345 12.74 -17.77 -34.67
C GLU A 345 12.10 -16.96 -35.80
N GLN A 346 12.89 -16.49 -36.77
CA GLN A 346 12.43 -15.68 -37.91
C GLN A 346 12.07 -16.51 -39.16
N MET A 347 12.26 -17.84 -39.14
CA MET A 347 11.97 -18.68 -40.31
C MET A 347 10.45 -18.75 -40.63
N PRO A 348 10.04 -18.42 -41.87
CA PRO A 348 8.66 -18.60 -42.36
C PRO A 348 8.27 -20.09 -42.42
N SER A 349 6.96 -20.37 -42.28
CA SER A 349 6.31 -21.68 -42.11
C SER A 349 6.42 -22.69 -43.27
N THR A 350 7.64 -23.08 -43.65
CA THR A 350 7.96 -24.16 -44.61
C THR A 350 8.05 -25.55 -43.97
N LEU A 351 7.82 -25.64 -42.67
CA LEU A 351 7.86 -26.90 -41.90
C LEU A 351 6.73 -27.87 -42.26
N ALA A 352 6.96 -29.17 -42.02
CA ALA A 352 6.01 -30.22 -42.32
C ALA A 352 4.70 -30.05 -41.53
N PRO A 353 3.56 -30.62 -41.97
CA PRO A 353 2.27 -30.47 -41.29
C PRO A 353 2.27 -30.85 -39.80
N GLY A 354 3.10 -31.83 -39.40
CA GLY A 354 3.29 -32.22 -37.99
C GLY A 354 3.86 -31.08 -37.13
N ASP A 355 4.81 -30.33 -37.67
CA ASP A 355 5.49 -29.24 -36.97
C ASP A 355 4.54 -28.04 -36.73
N ARG A 356 3.53 -27.86 -37.60
CA ARG A 356 2.47 -26.84 -37.41
C ARG A 356 1.57 -27.16 -36.23
N LEU A 357 1.14 -28.42 -36.09
CA LEU A 357 0.32 -28.87 -34.96
C LEU A 357 1.10 -28.76 -33.65
N VAL A 358 2.38 -29.12 -33.66
CA VAL A 358 3.28 -28.95 -32.52
C VAL A 358 3.43 -27.48 -32.14
N ARG A 359 3.66 -26.58 -33.11
CA ARG A 359 3.73 -25.13 -32.86
C ARG A 359 2.42 -24.56 -32.32
N GLN A 360 1.26 -25.03 -32.80
CA GLN A 360 -0.05 -24.56 -32.36
C GLN A 360 -0.35 -24.99 -30.92
N TRP A 361 -0.16 -26.28 -30.61
CA TRP A 361 -0.30 -26.80 -29.24
C TRP A 361 0.66 -26.12 -28.26
N ARG A 362 1.90 -25.88 -28.68
CA ARG A 362 2.91 -25.17 -27.88
C ARG A 362 2.54 -23.72 -27.61
N ASN A 363 1.96 -23.02 -28.59
CA ASN A 363 1.47 -21.66 -28.39
C ASN A 363 0.22 -21.62 -27.50
N GLN A 364 -0.58 -22.68 -27.52
CA GLN A 364 -1.72 -22.84 -26.63
C GLN A 364 -1.25 -23.00 -25.17
N LEU A 365 -0.23 -23.82 -24.89
CA LEU A 365 0.36 -23.94 -23.55
C LEU A 365 0.83 -22.60 -22.97
N VAL A 366 1.42 -21.73 -23.79
CA VAL A 366 1.85 -20.38 -23.34
C VAL A 366 0.63 -19.47 -23.10
N ARG A 367 -0.40 -19.53 -23.95
CA ARG A 367 -1.65 -18.77 -23.75
C ARG A 367 -2.41 -19.19 -22.50
N ASP A 368 -2.43 -20.48 -22.23
CA ASP A 368 -3.08 -21.08 -21.06
C ASP A 368 -2.20 -20.95 -19.80
N GLY A 369 -1.05 -20.28 -19.93
CA GLY A 369 -0.09 -19.99 -18.86
C GLY A 369 0.68 -21.21 -18.37
N GLU A 370 0.58 -22.38 -19.01
CA GLU A 370 1.19 -23.67 -18.62
C GLU A 370 2.69 -23.79 -18.97
N ALA A 371 3.22 -22.90 -19.81
CA ALA A 371 4.64 -22.85 -20.17
C ALA A 371 5.18 -21.42 -20.20
N ASP A 372 6.32 -21.20 -19.54
CA ASP A 372 7.06 -19.92 -19.53
C ASP A 372 8.32 -20.01 -20.41
N ARG A 373 8.69 -18.90 -21.07
CA ARG A 373 9.80 -18.82 -22.03
C ARG A 373 10.88 -17.82 -21.60
N PRO A 374 11.79 -18.21 -20.69
CA PRO A 374 12.84 -17.30 -20.26
C PRO A 374 13.88 -17.11 -21.37
N GLY A 375 14.13 -15.85 -21.73
CA GLY A 375 15.12 -15.41 -22.71
C GLY A 375 16.49 -15.10 -22.10
N THR A 376 16.52 -14.90 -20.78
CA THR A 376 17.74 -14.67 -19.99
C THR A 376 17.81 -15.59 -18.76
N LEU A 377 18.99 -15.67 -18.15
CA LEU A 377 19.22 -16.46 -16.95
C LEU A 377 18.46 -15.93 -15.71
N GLU A 378 18.30 -14.60 -15.59
CA GLU A 378 17.52 -13.96 -14.52
C GLU A 378 16.02 -14.24 -14.69
N GLU A 379 15.52 -14.19 -15.93
CA GLU A 379 14.15 -14.59 -16.25
C GLU A 379 13.91 -16.06 -15.92
N PHE A 380 14.87 -16.94 -16.23
CA PHE A 380 14.80 -18.36 -15.89
C PHE A 380 14.67 -18.58 -14.38
N ASP A 381 15.50 -17.93 -13.56
CA ASP A 381 15.43 -18.06 -12.11
C ASP A 381 14.06 -17.62 -11.58
N SER A 382 13.56 -16.46 -12.01
CA SER A 382 12.23 -15.98 -11.60
C SER A 382 11.09 -16.92 -12.02
N THR A 383 11.24 -17.53 -13.20
CA THR A 383 10.27 -18.44 -13.80
C THR A 383 10.24 -19.77 -13.08
N LEU A 384 11.41 -20.32 -12.76
CA LEU A 384 11.53 -21.58 -12.05
C LEU A 384 10.89 -21.51 -10.65
N VAL A 385 11.03 -20.39 -9.94
CA VAL A 385 10.36 -20.17 -8.64
C VAL A 385 8.84 -20.29 -8.80
N ARG A 386 8.25 -19.63 -9.79
CA ARG A 386 6.79 -19.70 -10.05
C ARG A 386 6.36 -21.11 -10.44
N ALA A 387 7.14 -21.79 -11.29
CA ALA A 387 6.86 -23.16 -11.73
C ALA A 387 6.88 -24.16 -10.57
N VAL A 388 7.85 -24.05 -9.66
CA VAL A 388 7.94 -24.89 -8.45
C VAL A 388 6.74 -24.67 -7.53
N VAL A 389 6.41 -23.41 -7.22
CA VAL A 389 5.26 -23.07 -6.35
C VAL A 389 3.95 -23.57 -6.97
N ARG A 390 3.76 -23.42 -8.28
CA ARG A 390 2.57 -23.90 -8.98
C ARG A 390 2.46 -25.42 -8.96
N ALA A 391 3.54 -26.13 -9.30
CA ALA A 391 3.55 -27.59 -9.33
C ALA A 391 3.24 -28.18 -7.94
N HIS A 392 3.80 -27.58 -6.89
CA HIS A 392 3.57 -27.98 -5.50
C HIS A 392 2.13 -27.71 -5.05
N ARG A 393 1.62 -26.48 -5.20
CA ARG A 393 0.24 -26.12 -4.82
C ARG A 393 -0.80 -27.03 -5.49
N ASN A 394 -0.66 -27.24 -6.80
CA ASN A 394 -1.60 -28.08 -7.54
C ASN A 394 -1.52 -29.56 -7.12
N PHE A 395 -0.33 -30.03 -6.75
CA PHE A 395 -0.14 -31.38 -6.22
C PHE A 395 -0.81 -31.55 -4.85
N ASP A 396 -0.71 -30.55 -3.97
CA ASP A 396 -1.34 -30.55 -2.65
C ASP A 396 -2.87 -30.49 -2.76
N ASP A 397 -3.40 -29.62 -3.61
CA ASP A 397 -4.85 -29.52 -3.86
C ASP A 397 -5.43 -30.87 -4.34
N LEU A 398 -4.71 -31.56 -5.23
CA LEU A 398 -5.09 -32.88 -5.72
C LEU A 398 -4.93 -33.99 -4.66
N SER A 399 -3.92 -33.89 -3.81
CA SER A 399 -3.67 -34.85 -2.72
C SER A 399 -4.71 -34.71 -1.61
N ALA A 400 -5.09 -33.47 -1.27
CA ALA A 400 -6.15 -33.16 -0.31
C ALA A 400 -7.54 -33.60 -0.80
N ALA A 401 -7.85 -33.38 -2.09
CA ALA A 401 -9.09 -33.87 -2.70
C ALA A 401 -9.20 -35.40 -2.65
N ARG A 402 -8.08 -36.12 -2.83
CA ARG A 402 -8.03 -37.59 -2.74
C ARG A 402 -8.22 -38.10 -1.31
N ALA A 403 -7.50 -37.54 -0.35
CA ALA A 403 -7.65 -37.90 1.07
C ALA A 403 -9.09 -37.66 1.56
N GLY A 404 -9.76 -36.62 1.05
CA GLY A 404 -11.19 -36.37 1.31
C GLY A 404 -12.13 -37.39 0.65
N SER A 405 -11.80 -37.88 -0.54
CA SER A 405 -12.58 -38.91 -1.25
C SER A 405 -12.44 -40.31 -0.63
N GLU A 406 -11.24 -40.68 -0.16
CA GLU A 406 -10.97 -41.96 0.51
C GLU A 406 -11.64 -42.02 1.88
N ARG A 407 -11.60 -40.94 2.69
CA ARG A 407 -12.35 -40.85 3.95
C ARG A 407 -13.87 -40.93 3.77
N ARG A 408 -14.39 -40.43 2.63
CA ARG A 408 -15.83 -40.49 2.31
C ARG A 408 -16.26 -41.90 1.91
N LEU A 409 -15.40 -42.64 1.19
CA LEU A 409 -15.58 -44.06 0.85
C LEU A 409 -15.46 -44.98 2.08
N GLU A 410 -14.54 -44.69 3.00
CA GLU A 410 -14.41 -45.42 4.27
C GLU A 410 -15.62 -45.20 5.20
N SER A 411 -16.21 -43.99 5.23
CA SER A 411 -17.42 -43.72 6.03
C SER A 411 -18.70 -44.40 5.52
N MET A 412 -18.71 -44.87 4.27
CA MET A 412 -19.87 -45.56 3.66
C MET A 412 -19.79 -47.09 3.79
N ALA A 413 -18.73 -47.65 4.38
CA ALA A 413 -18.44 -49.09 4.34
C ALA A 413 -18.56 -49.84 5.69
N ALA A 414 -19.11 -49.24 6.76
CA ALA A 414 -19.30 -49.92 8.04
C ALA A 414 -20.79 -50.01 8.44
N PRO A 415 -21.34 -51.21 8.71
CA PRO A 415 -22.71 -51.39 9.19
C PRO A 415 -22.77 -51.28 10.72
N ASP A 416 -23.76 -50.54 11.23
CA ASP A 416 -23.98 -50.32 12.66
C ASP A 416 -24.98 -51.37 13.23
N PRO A 417 -24.64 -52.14 14.30
CA PRO A 417 -25.56 -53.08 14.93
C PRO A 417 -26.03 -52.59 16.32
N TYR A 418 -27.36 -52.63 16.53
CA TYR A 418 -28.11 -52.41 17.80
C TYR A 418 -28.12 -50.95 18.32
N GLU A 419 -29.27 -50.31 18.55
CA GLU A 419 -30.31 -50.73 19.49
C GLU A 419 -31.75 -50.35 19.05
N ALA A 420 -32.68 -51.12 19.60
CA ALA A 420 -34.07 -51.25 19.24
C ALA A 420 -35.01 -50.19 19.84
N ALA A 421 -36.13 -49.98 19.14
CA ALA A 421 -37.27 -49.14 19.49
C ALA A 421 -38.06 -49.62 20.73
N PRO A 422 -39.16 -48.93 21.14
CA PRO A 422 -40.43 -49.22 20.47
C PRO A 422 -41.37 -48.04 20.17
N VAL A 423 -42.14 -48.33 19.13
CA VAL A 423 -43.21 -47.65 18.40
C VAL A 423 -44.53 -47.57 19.20
N SER A 424 -45.37 -46.57 18.90
CA SER A 424 -46.85 -46.69 18.75
C SER A 424 -47.51 -45.31 18.56
N TYR A 425 -48.46 -45.00 17.67
CA TYR A 425 -49.09 -45.63 16.48
C TYR A 425 -49.96 -44.52 15.82
N GLY A 426 -50.21 -44.61 14.50
CA GLY A 426 -51.50 -44.18 13.90
C GLY A 426 -51.49 -43.10 12.80
N ALA A 427 -51.37 -43.53 11.54
CA ALA A 427 -51.63 -42.77 10.29
C ALA A 427 -53.12 -42.90 9.84
N PRO A 428 -53.58 -42.66 8.58
CA PRO A 428 -53.04 -41.94 7.39
C PRO A 428 -54.11 -41.13 6.58
N LEU A 429 -53.72 -40.69 5.35
CA LEU A 429 -54.48 -40.32 4.12
C LEU A 429 -54.38 -38.82 3.75
N GLY A 430 -54.00 -38.37 2.55
CA GLY A 430 -53.55 -38.98 1.30
C GLY A 430 -53.55 -37.90 0.18
N LEU A 431 -52.77 -38.17 -0.87
CA LEU A 431 -52.90 -37.69 -2.27
C LEU A 431 -52.46 -36.25 -2.67
N GLN A 432 -51.31 -36.23 -3.38
CA GLN A 432 -51.10 -35.73 -4.76
C GLN A 432 -51.26 -34.24 -5.11
N GLY A 433 -50.25 -33.73 -5.84
CA GLY A 433 -50.46 -32.72 -6.89
C GLY A 433 -49.33 -31.69 -7.06
N THR A 434 -48.46 -31.92 -8.04
CA THR A 434 -47.37 -31.04 -8.51
C THR A 434 -47.85 -29.78 -9.27
N PRO A 435 -46.94 -28.83 -9.61
CA PRO A 435 -47.23 -27.38 -9.62
C PRO A 435 -47.36 -26.78 -11.03
N ARG A 436 -47.99 -25.58 -11.14
CA ARG A 436 -47.86 -24.70 -12.32
C ARG A 436 -47.90 -23.21 -11.97
N THR A 437 -47.05 -22.47 -12.69
CA THR A 437 -46.91 -21.01 -12.82
C THR A 437 -48.16 -20.29 -13.35
N PRO A 438 -48.30 -18.95 -13.18
CA PRO A 438 -49.25 -18.16 -13.97
C PRO A 438 -48.60 -17.07 -14.85
N ARG A 439 -49.31 -16.76 -15.94
CA ARG A 439 -49.07 -15.75 -16.97
C ARG A 439 -49.98 -14.52 -16.78
N ARG A 440 -49.57 -13.39 -17.39
CA ARG A 440 -50.31 -12.19 -17.89
C ARG A 440 -51.76 -12.49 -18.36
N GLU A 441 -52.72 -11.56 -18.37
CA GLU A 441 -52.76 -10.17 -18.91
C GLU A 441 -54.12 -9.51 -18.53
N ASP A 442 -54.23 -8.16 -18.47
CA ASP A 442 -55.22 -7.35 -19.23
C ASP A 442 -55.35 -5.87 -18.81
N ARG A 443 -55.83 -5.06 -19.77
CA ARG A 443 -55.71 -3.59 -19.96
C ARG A 443 -57.10 -2.92 -19.92
N VAL A 444 -57.34 -1.82 -19.19
CA VAL A 444 -58.48 -0.86 -19.43
C VAL A 444 -58.12 0.58 -19.00
N THR A 445 -58.76 1.55 -19.67
CA THR A 445 -58.51 2.99 -19.90
C THR A 445 -59.08 4.00 -18.86
N ALA A 446 -58.76 5.29 -19.09
CA ALA A 446 -58.80 6.47 -18.21
C ALA A 446 -60.15 7.20 -17.95
N ARG A 447 -60.26 7.96 -16.84
CA ARG A 447 -60.90 9.31 -16.69
C ARG A 447 -60.66 9.94 -15.27
N PRO A 448 -60.76 11.27 -15.09
CA PRO A 448 -60.03 12.06 -14.06
C PRO A 448 -60.86 12.44 -12.80
N PRO A 449 -60.25 12.92 -11.70
CA PRO A 449 -60.98 13.53 -10.60
C PRO A 449 -60.93 15.07 -10.55
N LYS A 450 -62.08 15.58 -10.09
CA LYS A 450 -62.64 16.93 -9.88
C LYS A 450 -61.77 17.98 -9.17
N ARG A 451 -62.03 19.25 -9.57
CA ARG A 451 -61.69 20.53 -8.92
C ARG A 451 -62.38 20.74 -7.57
N TRP A 452 -61.72 21.50 -6.68
CA TRP A 452 -62.33 22.28 -5.58
C TRP A 452 -61.72 23.70 -5.49
N PRO A 453 -62.43 24.66 -4.85
CA PRO A 453 -62.55 26.04 -5.35
C PRO A 453 -61.54 27.04 -4.77
N ALA A 454 -61.37 28.15 -5.49
CA ALA A 454 -60.56 29.30 -5.13
C ALA A 454 -61.19 30.14 -3.99
N SER A 455 -60.35 30.77 -3.18
CA SER A 455 -60.70 31.88 -2.28
C SER A 455 -59.61 32.96 -2.32
N PRO A 456 -59.95 34.23 -2.04
CA PRO A 456 -59.46 35.38 -2.79
C PRO A 456 -58.15 35.99 -2.28
N ASN A 457 -57.39 36.54 -3.23
CA ASN A 457 -56.17 37.33 -3.04
C ASN A 457 -56.35 38.46 -2.02
N ARG A 458 -55.49 38.47 -0.99
CA ARG A 458 -55.15 39.66 -0.21
C ARG A 458 -53.65 39.93 -0.42
N PRO A 459 -53.22 41.11 -0.91
CA PRO A 459 -51.81 41.37 -1.15
C PRO A 459 -51.09 41.46 0.20
N LEU A 460 -50.25 40.47 0.50
CA LEU A 460 -49.29 40.57 1.60
C LEU A 460 -48.19 41.54 1.16
N GLN A 461 -48.14 42.66 1.86
CA GLN A 461 -47.05 43.62 1.84
C GLN A 461 -45.72 42.89 1.95
N THR A 462 -44.84 43.07 0.96
CA THR A 462 -43.44 42.64 1.04
C THR A 462 -42.75 43.50 2.09
N GLY A 463 -42.66 42.99 3.31
CA GLY A 463 -41.74 43.50 4.31
C GLY A 463 -40.29 43.43 3.79
N PRO A 464 -39.36 44.23 4.34
CA PRO A 464 -37.98 44.25 3.89
C PRO A 464 -37.39 42.84 3.95
N THR A 465 -36.78 42.40 2.84
CA THR A 465 -36.02 41.15 2.76
C THR A 465 -35.03 41.11 3.93
N PRO A 466 -35.09 40.08 4.80
CA PRO A 466 -34.18 40.01 5.94
C PRO A 466 -32.74 39.97 5.43
N LYS A 467 -31.89 40.83 5.99
CA LYS A 467 -30.45 40.84 5.70
C LYS A 467 -29.87 39.44 5.99
N PRO A 468 -28.98 38.91 5.13
CA PRO A 468 -28.42 37.57 5.32
C PRO A 468 -27.64 37.51 6.63
N GLU A 469 -28.06 36.63 7.54
CA GLU A 469 -27.39 36.40 8.82
C GLU A 469 -26.21 35.44 8.63
N ARG A 470 -25.01 35.83 9.11
CA ARG A 470 -23.84 34.94 9.13
C ARG A 470 -24.11 33.77 10.07
N ARG A 471 -23.86 32.54 9.58
CA ARG A 471 -23.98 31.31 10.36
C ARG A 471 -22.60 30.70 10.55
N VAL A 472 -22.35 30.19 11.76
CA VAL A 472 -21.11 29.52 12.12
C VAL A 472 -21.42 28.13 12.68
N LEU A 473 -20.57 27.16 12.34
CA LEU A 473 -20.53 25.86 12.97
C LEU A 473 -19.80 26.07 14.28
N GLU A 474 -20.36 25.56 15.37
CA GLU A 474 -19.77 25.65 16.69
C GLU A 474 -19.61 24.23 17.25
N ALA A 475 -18.41 23.92 17.74
CA ALA A 475 -18.12 22.67 18.42
C ALA A 475 -17.57 22.97 19.82
N GLU A 476 -18.21 22.40 20.83
CA GLU A 476 -17.75 22.43 22.21
C GLU A 476 -17.00 21.12 22.50
N VAL A 477 -15.70 21.25 22.79
CA VAL A 477 -14.77 20.12 22.94
C VAL A 477 -14.02 20.23 24.26
N PRO A 478 -13.91 19.15 25.06
CA PRO A 478 -13.08 19.17 26.27
C PRO A 478 -11.60 19.43 25.96
N GLY A 479 -10.98 20.42 26.59
CA GLY A 479 -9.56 20.73 26.36
C GLY A 479 -8.59 19.64 26.86
N ALA A 480 -9.04 18.83 27.82
CA ALA A 480 -8.29 17.65 28.28
C ALA A 480 -9.22 16.58 28.85
N VAL A 481 -8.85 15.32 28.65
CA VAL A 481 -9.57 14.12 29.13
C VAL A 481 -8.58 13.10 29.68
N ARG A 482 -9.05 12.11 30.44
CA ARG A 482 -8.16 11.04 30.93
C ARG A 482 -8.15 9.86 29.98
N VAL A 483 -7.07 9.08 30.05
CA VAL A 483 -7.03 7.77 29.37
C VAL A 483 -8.18 6.91 29.89
N ASN A 484 -8.91 6.30 28.97
CA ASN A 484 -10.13 5.51 29.11
C ASN A 484 -11.40 6.28 29.55
N ASP A 485 -11.34 7.60 29.76
CA ASP A 485 -12.55 8.38 30.02
C ASP A 485 -13.41 8.49 28.77
N GLU A 486 -14.73 8.50 28.98
CA GLU A 486 -15.70 8.88 27.96
C GLU A 486 -15.91 10.38 27.98
N PHE A 487 -15.89 10.99 26.81
CA PHE A 487 -16.18 12.40 26.64
C PHE A 487 -17.03 12.62 25.42
N SER A 488 -17.48 13.86 25.20
CA SER A 488 -18.28 14.14 24.02
C SER A 488 -18.01 15.50 23.44
N VAL A 489 -18.12 15.54 22.12
CA VAL A 489 -18.09 16.77 21.34
C VAL A 489 -19.53 17.15 21.03
N ILE A 490 -19.90 18.38 21.39
CA ILE A 490 -21.25 18.90 21.17
C ILE A 490 -21.18 19.88 20.02
N VAL A 491 -22.04 19.71 19.02
CA VAL A 491 -22.01 20.49 17.78
C VAL A 491 -23.36 21.16 17.54
N ARG A 492 -23.33 22.42 17.09
CA ARG A 492 -24.50 23.19 16.67
C ARG A 492 -24.13 24.19 15.59
N ILE A 493 -25.13 24.71 14.87
CA ILE A 493 -24.98 25.84 13.96
C ILE A 493 -25.71 27.03 14.57
N VAL A 494 -25.01 28.14 14.76
CA VAL A 494 -25.54 29.36 15.38
C VAL A 494 -25.45 30.56 14.43
N THR A 495 -26.39 31.49 14.55
CA THR A 495 -26.33 32.80 13.87
C THR A 495 -25.51 33.75 14.74
N THR A 496 -24.41 34.29 14.23
CA THR A 496 -23.62 35.28 14.97
C THR A 496 -24.30 36.65 14.91
N GLN A 497 -24.44 37.32 16.06
CA GLN A 497 -24.56 38.78 16.09
C GLN A 497 -23.17 39.37 15.74
N PRO A 498 -23.09 40.49 15.00
CA PRO A 498 -21.80 41.08 14.64
C PRO A 498 -21.09 41.61 15.89
N SER A 499 -20.12 40.87 16.43
CA SER A 499 -19.15 41.38 17.41
C SER A 499 -17.96 41.99 16.65
N PRO A 500 -17.57 43.25 16.92
CA PRO A 500 -16.37 43.84 16.33
C PRO A 500 -15.14 43.24 17.01
N GLY A 501 -14.46 42.29 16.36
CA GLY A 501 -13.22 41.74 16.95
C GLY A 501 -12.61 40.49 16.35
N SER A 502 -13.18 39.84 15.33
CA SER A 502 -12.50 38.75 14.61
C SER A 502 -12.69 38.96 13.11
N GLY A 503 -11.68 39.59 12.51
CA GLY A 503 -11.72 40.05 11.12
C GLY A 503 -11.36 38.95 10.13
N THR A 504 -12.36 38.36 9.50
CA THR A 504 -12.27 37.89 8.12
C THR A 504 -13.19 38.78 7.27
N LEU A 505 -12.58 39.71 6.53
CA LEU A 505 -13.23 40.44 5.45
C LEU A 505 -13.42 39.49 4.26
N THR A 506 -14.41 38.62 4.34
CA THR A 506 -15.03 37.95 3.20
C THR A 506 -16.29 38.72 2.83
N THR A 507 -16.43 39.04 1.54
CA THR A 507 -17.64 39.64 0.96
C THR A 507 -18.89 38.86 1.40
N PRO A 508 -20.00 39.54 1.75
CA PRO A 508 -21.19 38.86 2.23
C PRO A 508 -21.78 37.99 1.11
N VAL A 509 -21.75 36.67 1.30
CA VAL A 509 -22.50 35.74 0.45
C VAL A 509 -23.92 35.67 0.97
N THR A 510 -24.87 36.05 0.13
CA THR A 510 -26.30 36.00 0.42
C THR A 510 -26.76 34.55 0.59
N LEU A 511 -27.29 34.21 1.77
CA LEU A 511 -27.77 32.86 2.08
C LEU A 511 -29.29 32.79 1.92
N ALA A 512 -29.76 32.18 0.84
CA ALA A 512 -31.14 31.69 0.77
C ALA A 512 -31.18 30.31 1.46
N VAL A 513 -31.72 30.24 2.68
CA VAL A 513 -32.16 28.97 3.27
C VAL A 513 -33.55 28.69 2.71
N ALA A 514 -33.79 27.48 2.21
CA ALA A 514 -35.10 27.11 1.69
C ALA A 514 -36.19 27.25 2.78
N ASP A 515 -37.42 27.59 2.39
CA ASP A 515 -38.53 27.88 3.32
C ASP A 515 -38.87 26.70 4.27
N ASN A 516 -38.48 25.47 3.90
CA ASN A 516 -38.66 24.24 4.67
C ASN A 516 -37.45 23.86 5.56
N GLY A 517 -36.37 24.63 5.52
CA GLY A 517 -35.11 24.34 6.22
C GLY A 517 -34.15 23.45 5.43
N THR A 518 -32.85 23.57 5.73
CA THR A 518 -31.75 22.81 5.10
C THR A 518 -31.21 21.78 6.08
N SER A 519 -31.15 20.51 5.67
CA SER A 519 -30.43 19.45 6.41
C SER A 519 -28.92 19.56 6.19
N VAL A 520 -28.17 19.73 7.27
CA VAL A 520 -26.71 19.77 7.29
C VAL A 520 -26.19 18.51 7.97
N THR A 521 -25.41 17.71 7.27
CA THR A 521 -24.75 16.52 7.83
C THR A 521 -23.39 16.91 8.38
N VAL A 522 -23.16 16.64 9.67
CA VAL A 522 -21.86 16.79 10.32
C VAL A 522 -21.23 15.41 10.47
N VAL A 523 -20.01 15.26 9.95
CA VAL A 523 -19.20 14.04 10.05
C VAL A 523 -17.98 14.33 10.91
N VAL A 524 -17.66 13.42 11.82
CA VAL A 524 -16.49 13.52 12.69
C VAL A 524 -15.42 12.51 12.28
N HIS A 525 -14.18 13.00 12.21
CA HIS A 525 -12.99 12.26 11.78
C HIS A 525 -11.99 12.22 12.94
N PRO A 526 -12.05 11.20 13.82
CA PRO A 526 -11.12 11.05 14.93
C PRO A 526 -9.74 10.57 14.47
N GLN A 527 -8.69 11.00 15.17
CA GLN A 527 -7.37 10.36 15.08
C GLN A 527 -7.34 9.00 15.81
N ALA A 528 -6.29 8.22 15.55
CA ALA A 528 -6.00 7.00 16.29
C ALA A 528 -6.08 7.27 17.81
N ASP A 529 -6.60 6.29 18.56
CA ASP A 529 -6.87 6.34 20.00
C ASP A 529 -8.10 7.16 20.46
N LEU A 530 -8.78 7.93 19.60
CA LEU A 530 -10.09 8.49 19.92
C LEU A 530 -11.20 7.60 19.35
N VAL A 531 -11.67 6.64 20.15
CA VAL A 531 -12.64 5.63 19.70
C VAL A 531 -14.07 6.18 19.75
N PRO A 532 -14.78 6.30 18.62
CA PRO A 532 -16.19 6.70 18.63
C PRO A 532 -17.05 5.62 19.32
N LEU A 533 -18.00 6.05 20.16
CA LEU A 533 -18.91 5.16 20.89
C LEU A 533 -20.28 5.03 20.21
N ASP A 534 -20.52 5.82 19.18
CA ASP A 534 -21.76 5.90 18.42
C ASP A 534 -21.42 6.30 16.97
N GLY A 535 -22.40 6.38 16.08
CA GLY A 535 -22.19 6.76 14.68
C GLY A 535 -21.45 8.09 14.53
N MET A 536 -20.55 8.16 13.55
CA MET A 536 -19.67 9.30 13.31
C MET A 536 -20.35 10.46 12.54
N GLU A 537 -21.64 10.34 12.24
CA GLU A 537 -22.42 11.36 11.53
C GLU A 537 -23.68 11.78 12.28
N ARG A 538 -24.05 13.06 12.17
CA ARG A 538 -25.31 13.60 12.69
C ARG A 538 -25.89 14.63 11.73
N THR A 539 -27.20 14.62 11.56
CA THR A 539 -27.91 15.58 10.71
C THR A 539 -28.56 16.67 11.56
N LEU A 540 -28.25 17.93 11.24
CA LEU A 540 -28.80 19.15 11.84
C LEU A 540 -29.78 19.80 10.85
N LEU A 541 -31.02 20.05 11.29
CA LEU A 541 -31.97 20.83 10.49
C LEU A 541 -31.80 22.32 10.78
N VAL A 542 -31.36 23.10 9.79
CA VAL A 542 -31.21 24.55 9.87
C VAL A 542 -32.42 25.23 9.23
N THR A 543 -33.26 25.88 10.02
CA THR A 543 -34.40 26.64 9.50
C THR A 543 -34.06 28.14 9.34
N PRO A 544 -34.72 28.86 8.42
CA PRO A 544 -34.43 30.28 8.16
C PRO A 544 -34.51 31.16 9.42
N GLN A 545 -35.46 30.90 10.32
CA GLN A 545 -35.66 31.70 11.54
C GLN A 545 -34.87 31.22 12.78
N ALA A 546 -34.28 30.02 12.74
CA ALA A 546 -33.57 29.47 13.90
C ALA A 546 -32.20 30.16 14.10
N ARG A 547 -32.02 30.76 15.29
CA ARG A 547 -30.75 31.36 15.73
C ARG A 547 -29.71 30.33 16.18
N SER A 548 -30.15 29.13 16.56
CA SER A 548 -29.30 28.00 16.90
C SER A 548 -30.04 26.72 16.53
N THR A 549 -29.34 25.72 16.02
CA THR A 549 -29.87 24.35 15.93
C THR A 549 -29.88 23.70 17.30
N ALA A 550 -30.65 22.61 17.44
CA ALA A 550 -30.51 21.71 18.58
C ALA A 550 -29.08 21.13 18.58
N PRO A 551 -28.41 21.03 19.75
CA PRO A 551 -27.08 20.47 19.82
C PRO A 551 -27.11 18.96 19.56
N VAL A 552 -26.15 18.48 18.77
CA VAL A 552 -25.90 17.03 18.57
C VAL A 552 -24.63 16.63 19.28
N ARG A 553 -24.58 15.39 19.77
CA ARG A 553 -23.50 14.87 20.58
C ARG A 553 -22.79 13.73 19.87
N PHE A 554 -21.47 13.78 19.85
CA PHE A 554 -20.58 12.71 19.40
C PHE A 554 -19.79 12.16 20.60
N PRO A 555 -20.11 10.96 21.10
CA PRO A 555 -19.42 10.35 22.22
C PRO A 555 -18.14 9.62 21.79
N PHE A 556 -17.05 9.79 22.54
CA PHE A 556 -15.75 9.20 22.30
C PHE A 556 -15.16 8.59 23.58
N ARG A 557 -14.28 7.61 23.43
CA ARG A 557 -13.40 7.09 24.48
C ARG A 557 -11.95 7.24 24.07
N ALA A 558 -11.13 7.87 24.92
CA ALA A 558 -9.70 8.05 24.66
C ALA A 558 -8.90 6.82 25.12
N ARG A 559 -8.09 6.18 24.26
CA ARG A 559 -7.32 4.97 24.59
C ARG A 559 -5.81 5.20 24.82
N GLY A 560 -5.24 6.24 24.21
CA GLY A 560 -3.82 6.55 24.25
C GLY A 560 -3.55 7.93 24.84
N GLY A 561 -2.51 8.06 25.67
CA GLY A 561 -2.09 9.38 26.17
C GLY A 561 -1.45 10.21 25.06
N GLY A 562 -1.59 11.54 25.11
CA GLY A 562 -1.01 12.46 24.12
C GLY A 562 -1.94 13.58 23.69
N LEU A 563 -1.50 14.40 22.73
CA LEU A 563 -2.34 15.38 22.06
C LEU A 563 -3.00 14.71 20.85
N HIS A 564 -4.32 14.64 20.86
CA HIS A 564 -5.09 14.02 19.79
C HIS A 564 -5.92 15.05 19.06
N ARG A 565 -5.97 14.97 17.74
CA ARG A 565 -6.75 15.85 16.89
C ARG A 565 -8.07 15.19 16.48
N LEU A 566 -9.12 16.00 16.43
CA LEU A 566 -10.45 15.63 15.97
C LEU A 566 -10.88 16.66 14.92
N SER A 567 -11.27 16.24 13.73
CA SER A 567 -11.89 17.17 12.77
C SER A 567 -13.37 16.88 12.57
N LEU A 568 -14.15 17.95 12.40
CA LEU A 568 -15.57 17.91 12.13
C LEU A 568 -15.81 18.59 10.79
N THR A 569 -16.48 17.94 9.87
CA THR A 569 -16.82 18.50 8.56
C THR A 569 -18.34 18.59 8.41
N ALA A 570 -18.82 19.72 7.91
CA ALA A 570 -20.24 19.96 7.67
C ALA A 570 -20.53 19.93 6.15
N TRP A 571 -21.64 19.30 5.79
CA TRP A 571 -22.02 19.01 4.41
C TRP A 571 -23.51 19.28 4.18
N VAL A 572 -23.87 19.72 2.98
CA VAL A 572 -25.25 19.69 2.48
C VAL A 572 -25.25 18.83 1.24
N GLY A 573 -25.83 17.64 1.33
CA GLY A 573 -25.68 16.63 0.28
C GLY A 573 -24.22 16.25 0.08
N GLY A 574 -23.72 16.38 -1.16
CA GLY A 574 -22.31 16.16 -1.51
C GLY A 574 -21.40 17.39 -1.36
N THR A 575 -21.97 18.56 -1.02
CA THR A 575 -21.26 19.83 -0.99
C THR A 575 -20.72 20.13 0.40
N PHE A 576 -19.43 20.43 0.48
CA PHE A 576 -18.78 20.84 1.73
C PHE A 576 -19.18 22.26 2.14
N LEU A 577 -19.43 22.45 3.43
CA LEU A 577 -19.77 23.75 4.01
C LEU A 577 -18.69 24.34 4.92
N GLY A 578 -17.96 23.52 5.67
CA GLY A 578 -17.01 24.03 6.66
C GLY A 578 -16.38 22.90 7.47
N GLU A 579 -15.26 23.21 8.11
CA GLU A 579 -14.54 22.27 8.98
C GLU A 579 -14.11 22.96 10.29
N ILE A 580 -14.20 22.23 11.39
CA ILE A 580 -13.56 22.58 12.66
C ILE A 580 -12.51 21.52 12.96
N THR A 581 -11.30 21.96 13.30
CA THR A 581 -10.28 21.09 13.87
C THR A 581 -10.13 21.41 15.36
N ALA A 582 -10.26 20.39 16.20
CA ALA A 582 -10.11 20.47 17.64
C ALA A 582 -8.92 19.62 18.10
N GLU A 583 -8.30 20.03 19.19
CA GLU A 583 -7.23 19.28 19.85
C GLU A 583 -7.64 18.92 21.27
N VAL A 584 -7.46 17.66 21.64
CA VAL A 584 -7.84 17.08 22.92
C VAL A 584 -6.59 16.49 23.58
N SER A 585 -6.21 17.01 24.74
CA SER A 585 -5.08 16.48 25.50
C SER A 585 -5.54 15.30 26.38
N VAL A 586 -5.08 14.09 26.06
CA VAL A 586 -5.35 12.88 26.84
C VAL A 586 -4.20 12.63 27.82
N ARG A 587 -4.50 12.57 29.13
CA ARG A 587 -3.47 12.49 30.20
C ARG A 587 -3.68 11.29 31.11
N ALA A 588 -2.59 10.75 31.64
CA ALA A 588 -2.59 9.56 32.51
C ALA A 588 -3.00 9.84 33.98
N SER A 589 -2.87 11.08 34.47
CA SER A 589 -3.14 11.43 35.88
C SER A 589 -3.85 12.78 36.05
N ALA A 590 -4.63 12.88 37.14
CA ALA A 590 -5.70 13.83 37.39
C ALA A 590 -5.25 15.26 37.73
N HIS A 591 -5.72 16.25 36.98
CA HIS A 591 -6.23 17.46 37.64
C HIS A 591 -7.66 17.17 38.14
N ARG A 592 -7.97 17.59 39.36
CA ARG A 592 -9.34 17.58 39.89
C ARG A 592 -10.12 18.71 39.23
N GLY A 593 -10.78 18.39 38.12
CA GLY A 593 -11.65 19.27 37.36
C GLY A 593 -11.65 18.83 35.90
N ALA A 594 -12.83 18.73 35.28
CA ALA A 594 -12.89 18.69 33.82
C ALA A 594 -12.22 19.96 33.32
N ALA A 595 -11.22 19.85 32.44
CA ALA A 595 -10.71 21.03 31.76
C ALA A 595 -11.91 21.73 31.10
N PRO A 596 -11.99 23.07 31.16
CA PRO A 596 -13.12 23.78 30.59
C PRO A 596 -13.27 23.38 29.11
N ALA A 597 -14.51 23.19 28.68
CA ALA A 597 -14.77 22.94 27.28
C ALA A 597 -14.38 24.17 26.46
N ILE A 598 -13.63 23.93 25.39
CA ILE A 598 -13.21 24.94 24.44
C ILE A 598 -14.31 24.99 23.38
N THR A 599 -14.86 26.18 23.16
CA THR A 599 -15.78 26.43 22.06
C THR A 599 -14.97 26.87 20.85
N LEU A 600 -15.03 26.07 19.79
CA LEU A 600 -14.42 26.35 18.50
C LEU A 600 -15.52 26.73 17.51
N SER A 601 -15.23 27.69 16.63
CA SER A 601 -16.18 28.12 15.60
C SER A 601 -15.54 28.22 14.23
N ALA A 602 -16.27 27.82 13.20
CA ALA A 602 -15.88 27.97 11.80
C ALA A 602 -17.02 28.60 10.99
N GLU A 603 -16.67 29.42 9.99
CA GLU A 603 -17.66 29.92 9.04
C GLU A 603 -18.25 28.78 8.22
N VAL A 604 -19.56 28.82 8.02
CA VAL A 604 -20.27 27.85 7.19
C VAL A 604 -20.56 28.52 5.85
N GLY A 605 -20.17 27.83 4.78
CA GLY A 605 -20.50 28.23 3.41
C GLY A 605 -22.01 28.21 3.13
N PRO A 606 -22.41 28.43 1.87
CA PRO A 606 -23.81 28.45 1.49
C PRO A 606 -24.55 27.17 1.85
N LEU A 607 -25.68 27.29 2.57
CA LEU A 607 -26.52 26.16 3.01
C LEU A 607 -27.37 25.58 1.85
N HIS A 608 -26.75 25.34 0.70
CA HIS A 608 -27.34 24.63 -0.42
C HIS A 608 -26.29 23.69 -1.04
N ALA A 609 -26.75 22.53 -1.52
CA ALA A 609 -25.92 21.63 -2.31
C ALA A 609 -25.76 22.18 -3.73
N GLU A 610 -24.56 22.10 -4.27
CA GLU A 610 -24.32 22.23 -5.71
C GLU A 610 -24.92 21.00 -6.41
N GLU A 611 -25.61 21.23 -7.52
CA GLU A 611 -26.32 20.17 -8.22
C GLU A 611 -25.34 19.25 -8.96
N GLY A 612 -25.45 17.95 -8.70
CA GLY A 612 -24.58 16.93 -9.29
C GLY A 612 -23.20 16.80 -8.66
N GLU A 613 -22.90 17.52 -7.58
CA GLU A 613 -21.66 17.35 -6.82
C GLU A 613 -21.72 16.06 -6.00
N VAL A 614 -20.72 15.19 -6.19
CA VAL A 614 -20.52 13.96 -5.44
C VAL A 614 -19.16 14.00 -4.76
N THR A 615 -19.09 13.61 -3.49
CA THR A 615 -17.85 13.54 -2.74
C THR A 615 -17.61 12.12 -2.22
N LEU A 616 -16.49 11.52 -2.62
CA LEU A 616 -15.95 10.30 -2.00
C LEU A 616 -15.06 10.70 -0.82
N GLN A 617 -15.51 10.40 0.39
CA GLN A 617 -14.69 10.52 1.58
C GLN A 617 -13.94 9.21 1.83
N ILE A 618 -12.66 9.35 2.12
CA ILE A 618 -11.77 8.25 2.46
C ILE A 618 -11.06 8.66 3.75
N SER A 619 -11.32 7.93 4.81
CA SER A 619 -10.72 8.14 6.12
C SER A 619 -10.11 6.84 6.63
N THR A 620 -9.39 6.91 7.74
CA THR A 620 -8.85 5.73 8.40
C THR A 620 -9.39 5.66 9.82
N VAL A 621 -10.11 4.59 10.13
CA VAL A 621 -10.68 4.33 11.45
C VAL A 621 -10.08 3.03 11.96
N ASP A 622 -9.44 3.07 13.14
CA ASP A 622 -8.71 1.94 13.74
C ASP A 622 -7.69 1.29 12.78
N GLY A 623 -6.99 2.10 11.98
CA GLY A 623 -5.98 1.63 11.03
C GLY A 623 -6.54 0.97 9.77
N ARG A 624 -7.86 0.99 9.56
CA ARG A 624 -8.52 0.46 8.35
C ARG A 624 -9.10 1.58 7.50
N PRO A 625 -9.04 1.49 6.17
CA PRO A 625 -9.65 2.49 5.30
C PRO A 625 -11.19 2.38 5.36
N THR A 626 -11.83 3.52 5.51
CA THR A 626 -13.29 3.68 5.56
C THR A 626 -13.72 4.61 4.45
N PHE A 627 -14.74 4.21 3.70
CA PHE A 627 -15.24 4.93 2.53
C PHE A 627 -16.67 5.40 2.78
N GLN A 628 -16.99 6.60 2.30
CA GLN A 628 -18.35 7.13 2.29
C GLN A 628 -18.56 7.93 1.00
N LEU A 629 -19.69 7.73 0.32
CA LEU A 629 -20.08 8.53 -0.84
C LEU A 629 -21.21 9.48 -0.45
N LEU A 630 -21.00 10.78 -0.67
CA LEU A 630 -21.95 11.84 -0.34
C LEU A 630 -22.46 12.51 -1.61
N SER A 631 -23.78 12.68 -1.70
CA SER A 631 -24.46 13.43 -2.76
C SER A 631 -25.75 14.07 -2.22
N LYS A 632 -26.39 14.92 -3.03
CA LYS A 632 -27.69 15.54 -2.66
C LYS A 632 -28.80 14.52 -2.37
N SER A 633 -28.83 13.41 -3.12
CA SER A 633 -29.89 12.40 -3.04
C SER A 633 -29.49 11.16 -2.22
N PHE A 634 -28.24 11.12 -1.73
CA PHE A 634 -27.68 9.98 -1.02
C PHE A 634 -26.60 10.41 -0.04
N LEU A 635 -26.83 10.15 1.24
CA LEU A 635 -25.81 10.15 2.28
C LEU A 635 -25.49 8.67 2.51
N GLY A 636 -24.37 8.19 1.98
CA GLY A 636 -24.01 6.78 2.07
C GLY A 636 -23.59 6.37 3.47
N ASP A 637 -23.78 5.10 3.80
CA ASP A 637 -23.24 4.53 5.03
C ASP A 637 -21.71 4.46 4.98
N PHE A 638 -21.06 4.49 6.14
CA PHE A 638 -19.63 4.21 6.25
C PHE A 638 -19.36 2.74 5.93
N VAL A 639 -18.54 2.49 4.92
CA VAL A 639 -18.14 1.13 4.52
C VAL A 639 -16.66 0.94 4.82
N GLN A 640 -16.37 0.11 5.82
CA GLN A 640 -15.01 -0.25 6.20
C GLN A 640 -14.55 -1.50 5.45
N LEU A 641 -13.32 -1.52 4.96
CA LEU A 641 -12.73 -2.75 4.42
C LEU A 641 -12.17 -3.62 5.55
N ASP A 642 -12.57 -4.90 5.58
CA ASP A 642 -12.12 -5.89 6.58
C ASP A 642 -10.71 -6.44 6.33
N VAL A 643 -10.09 -6.06 5.22
CA VAL A 643 -8.72 -6.46 4.88
C VAL A 643 -7.79 -5.33 5.34
N PRO A 644 -6.74 -5.60 6.15
CA PRO A 644 -5.63 -4.67 6.31
C PRO A 644 -5.15 -4.27 4.91
N ALA A 645 -4.65 -3.05 4.71
CA ALA A 645 -4.23 -2.62 3.39
C ALA A 645 -2.76 -3.03 3.09
N PRO A 646 -2.47 -4.20 2.47
CA PRO A 646 -1.20 -4.33 1.74
C PRO A 646 -1.39 -4.66 0.24
N GLY A 647 -2.62 -4.71 -0.29
CA GLY A 647 -2.89 -5.25 -1.63
C GLY A 647 -2.36 -4.44 -2.85
N PRO A 648 -2.66 -3.14 -3.00
CA PRO A 648 -2.37 -2.41 -4.25
C PRO A 648 -1.31 -1.30 -4.16
N ASN A 649 -0.80 -0.95 -2.97
CA ASN A 649 0.24 0.08 -2.84
C ASN A 649 1.47 -0.26 -3.69
N ALA A 650 1.97 -1.49 -3.62
CA ALA A 650 3.12 -1.91 -4.43
C ALA A 650 2.87 -1.86 -5.96
N ALA A 651 1.63 -2.04 -6.41
CA ALA A 651 1.28 -1.93 -7.83
C ALA A 651 1.26 -0.46 -8.27
N VAL A 652 0.65 0.41 -7.47
CA VAL A 652 0.70 1.87 -7.62
C VAL A 652 2.14 2.36 -7.64
N GLU A 653 3.00 1.81 -6.77
CA GLU A 653 4.42 2.17 -6.71
C GLU A 653 5.16 1.88 -8.00
N ARG A 654 4.97 0.66 -8.52
CA ARG A 654 5.54 0.27 -9.81
C ARG A 654 4.99 1.16 -10.92
N ALA A 655 3.70 1.52 -10.88
CA ALA A 655 3.09 2.43 -11.84
C ALA A 655 3.80 3.78 -11.89
N LYS A 656 3.94 4.41 -10.73
CA LYS A 656 4.58 5.72 -10.57
C LYS A 656 6.04 5.65 -10.98
N ALA A 657 6.75 4.57 -10.65
CA ALA A 657 8.12 4.33 -11.10
C ALA A 657 8.22 4.23 -12.63
N THR A 658 7.34 3.48 -13.28
CA THR A 658 7.27 3.38 -14.75
C THR A 658 7.00 4.74 -15.39
N LEU A 659 6.04 5.52 -14.88
CA LEU A 659 5.72 6.85 -15.40
C LEU A 659 6.88 7.84 -15.23
N ARG A 660 7.58 7.80 -14.09
CA ARG A 660 8.80 8.58 -13.87
C ARG A 660 9.89 8.22 -14.89
N GLN A 661 10.09 6.93 -15.17
CA GLN A 661 11.04 6.50 -16.20
C GLN A 661 10.60 6.95 -17.60
N LEU A 662 9.30 6.95 -17.89
CA LEU A 662 8.75 7.38 -19.18
C LEU A 662 8.98 8.87 -19.39
N ALA A 663 8.69 9.70 -18.38
CA ALA A 663 8.94 11.13 -18.41
C ALA A 663 10.43 11.46 -18.59
N ALA A 664 11.32 10.62 -18.04
CA ALA A 664 12.77 10.74 -18.21
C ALA A 664 13.28 10.19 -19.57
N GLY A 665 12.41 9.61 -20.41
CA GLY A 665 12.79 8.96 -21.66
C GLY A 665 13.59 7.66 -21.47
N LYS A 666 13.45 7.00 -20.32
CA LYS A 666 14.21 5.81 -19.89
C LYS A 666 13.34 4.58 -19.61
N SER A 667 12.03 4.68 -19.84
CA SER A 667 11.09 3.57 -19.63
C SER A 667 11.39 2.44 -20.60
N PRO A 668 11.35 1.16 -20.16
CA PRO A 668 11.35 0.02 -21.07
C PRO A 668 10.07 -0.09 -21.89
N TYR A 669 9.00 0.61 -21.47
CA TYR A 669 7.72 0.68 -22.17
C TYR A 669 7.61 1.95 -23.00
N GLY A 670 7.08 1.83 -24.23
CA GLY A 670 6.63 2.97 -25.02
C GLY A 670 5.34 3.62 -24.45
N PRO A 671 4.97 4.83 -24.91
CA PRO A 671 3.81 5.58 -24.39
C PRO A 671 2.50 4.78 -24.34
N ALA A 672 2.10 4.15 -25.45
CA ALA A 672 0.87 3.38 -25.52
C ALA A 672 0.83 2.19 -24.53
N THR A 673 1.94 1.46 -24.37
CA THR A 673 2.04 0.36 -23.41
C THR A 673 2.03 0.86 -21.97
N ALA A 674 2.68 2.00 -21.70
CA ALA A 674 2.61 2.64 -20.39
C ALA A 674 1.19 3.11 -20.06
N ARG A 675 0.44 3.62 -21.04
CA ARG A 675 -0.98 3.98 -20.88
C ARG A 675 -1.85 2.77 -20.59
N LEU A 676 -1.63 1.65 -21.29
CA LEU A 676 -2.31 0.38 -20.98
C LEU A 676 -2.00 -0.10 -19.57
N LEU A 677 -0.73 -0.03 -19.13
CA LEU A 677 -0.35 -0.36 -17.75
C LEU A 677 -1.10 0.52 -16.73
N MET A 678 -1.23 1.83 -17.00
CA MET A 678 -1.99 2.72 -16.12
C MET A 678 -3.47 2.37 -16.07
N LYS A 679 -4.06 1.98 -17.21
CA LYS A 679 -5.43 1.48 -17.26
C LYS A 679 -5.60 0.24 -16.39
N GLU A 680 -4.76 -0.78 -16.54
CA GLU A 680 -4.84 -2.02 -15.74
C GLU A 680 -4.68 -1.75 -14.24
N ILE A 681 -3.81 -0.82 -13.87
CA ILE A 681 -3.63 -0.41 -12.46
C ILE A 681 -4.85 0.35 -11.95
N GLY A 682 -5.44 1.21 -12.78
CA GLY A 682 -6.69 1.91 -12.47
C GLY A 682 -7.87 0.96 -12.28
N VAL A 683 -7.96 -0.09 -13.11
CA VAL A 683 -8.95 -1.17 -12.98
C VAL A 683 -8.71 -1.94 -11.68
N GLY A 684 -7.44 -2.27 -11.38
CA GLY A 684 -7.06 -2.89 -10.11
C GLY A 684 -7.45 -2.06 -8.90
N LEU A 685 -7.15 -0.75 -8.91
CA LEU A 685 -7.56 0.19 -7.86
C LEU A 685 -9.08 0.22 -7.69
N TRP A 686 -9.82 0.33 -8.79
CA TRP A 686 -11.28 0.31 -8.74
C TRP A 686 -11.81 -0.98 -8.09
N HIS A 687 -11.36 -2.15 -8.55
CA HIS A 687 -11.91 -3.42 -8.06
C HIS A 687 -11.44 -3.83 -6.66
N GLN A 688 -10.20 -3.52 -6.30
CA GLN A 688 -9.59 -3.99 -5.05
C GLN A 688 -9.71 -2.99 -3.90
N MET A 689 -9.73 -1.67 -4.18
CA MET A 689 -9.74 -0.64 -3.13
C MET A 689 -11.10 -0.04 -2.83
N LEU A 690 -12.06 -0.09 -3.76
CA LEU A 690 -13.39 0.43 -3.49
C LEU A 690 -14.35 -0.70 -3.08
N PRO A 691 -15.08 -0.56 -1.97
CA PRO A 691 -16.13 -1.50 -1.59
C PRO A 691 -17.25 -1.57 -2.66
N GLU A 692 -17.87 -2.75 -2.82
CA GLU A 692 -18.97 -2.94 -3.79
C GLU A 692 -20.15 -1.97 -3.57
N ALA A 693 -20.45 -1.62 -2.32
CA ALA A 693 -21.49 -0.63 -2.00
C ALA A 693 -21.19 0.75 -2.61
N ILE A 694 -19.93 1.18 -2.57
CA ILE A 694 -19.49 2.46 -3.16
C ILE A 694 -19.55 2.40 -4.69
N LYS A 695 -19.11 1.28 -5.29
CA LYS A 695 -19.18 1.08 -6.74
C LYS A 695 -20.62 1.11 -7.26
N HIS A 696 -21.53 0.38 -6.60
CA HIS A 696 -22.93 0.32 -6.97
C HIS A 696 -23.56 1.72 -6.92
N GLU A 697 -23.29 2.47 -5.86
CA GLU A 697 -23.82 3.82 -5.72
C GLU A 697 -23.24 4.79 -6.76
N PHE A 698 -21.93 4.72 -7.01
CA PHE A 698 -21.30 5.51 -8.08
C PHE A 698 -22.04 5.31 -9.41
N TRP A 699 -22.32 4.06 -9.79
CA TRP A 699 -23.04 3.75 -11.03
C TRP A 699 -24.49 4.25 -11.04
N ARG A 700 -25.16 4.27 -9.89
CA ARG A 700 -26.51 4.83 -9.74
C ARG A 700 -26.52 6.34 -9.96
N LEU A 701 -25.48 7.03 -9.50
CA LEU A 701 -25.36 8.49 -9.58
C LEU A 701 -24.67 8.98 -10.85
N ARG A 702 -23.94 8.13 -11.57
CA ARG A 702 -22.98 8.50 -12.64
C ARG A 702 -23.49 9.57 -13.60
N ASP A 703 -24.70 9.40 -14.12
CA ASP A 703 -25.28 10.32 -15.13
C ASP A 703 -25.67 11.69 -14.56
N GLN A 704 -25.74 11.80 -13.23
CA GLN A 704 -26.05 13.04 -12.50
C GLN A 704 -24.78 13.75 -12.02
N ILE A 705 -23.59 13.14 -12.15
CA ILE A 705 -22.34 13.70 -11.64
C ILE A 705 -21.89 14.86 -12.54
N THR A 706 -21.86 16.06 -11.97
CA THR A 706 -21.29 17.27 -12.61
C THR A 706 -19.87 17.53 -12.10
N THR A 707 -19.54 17.07 -10.90
CA THR A 707 -18.20 17.16 -10.29
C THR A 707 -18.03 16.02 -9.28
N PHE A 708 -16.83 15.44 -9.22
CA PHE A 708 -16.47 14.39 -8.28
C PHE A 708 -15.31 14.84 -7.38
N ASN A 709 -15.55 15.02 -6.09
CA ASN A 709 -14.51 15.34 -5.12
C ASN A 709 -14.00 14.09 -4.41
N ILE A 710 -12.71 14.08 -4.09
CA ILE A 710 -12.05 13.05 -3.30
C ILE A 710 -11.52 13.72 -2.03
N ALA A 711 -12.19 13.47 -0.91
CA ALA A 711 -11.79 13.98 0.40
C ALA A 711 -10.97 12.91 1.12
N THR A 712 -9.65 13.07 1.11
CA THR A 712 -8.70 12.15 1.73
C THR A 712 -7.43 12.89 2.17
N ASP A 713 -6.72 12.30 3.12
CA ASP A 713 -5.38 12.73 3.55
C ASP A 713 -4.27 11.74 3.14
N ASP A 714 -4.61 10.73 2.33
CA ASP A 714 -3.65 9.75 1.80
C ASP A 714 -3.00 10.19 0.46
N ASP A 715 -1.88 9.54 0.13
CA ASP A 715 -1.10 9.77 -1.10
C ASP A 715 -1.42 8.76 -2.22
N ILE A 716 -2.53 8.02 -2.11
CA ILE A 716 -2.98 7.06 -3.12
C ILE A 716 -3.53 7.87 -4.31
N PRO A 717 -3.10 7.62 -5.56
CA PRO A 717 -3.53 8.37 -6.73
C PRO A 717 -4.94 7.95 -7.18
N TRP A 718 -5.96 8.32 -6.41
CA TRP A 718 -7.37 8.04 -6.71
C TRP A 718 -7.83 8.61 -8.07
N GLU A 719 -7.10 9.56 -8.64
CA GLU A 719 -7.26 10.04 -10.00
C GLU A 719 -7.06 8.96 -11.06
N LEU A 720 -6.35 7.87 -10.74
CA LEU A 720 -6.17 6.72 -11.64
C LEU A 720 -7.36 5.75 -11.64
N LEU A 721 -8.40 5.97 -10.81
CA LEU A 721 -9.56 5.08 -10.79
C LEU A 721 -10.13 4.89 -12.19
N TYR A 722 -10.26 3.64 -12.62
CA TYR A 722 -10.78 3.26 -13.93
C TYR A 722 -12.02 2.38 -13.72
N PRO A 723 -13.24 2.98 -13.66
CA PRO A 723 -14.45 2.26 -13.35
C PRO A 723 -14.90 1.37 -14.51
N LEU A 724 -14.34 0.18 -14.62
CA LEU A 724 -14.74 -0.81 -15.63
C LEU A 724 -15.74 -1.83 -15.03
N THR A 725 -16.84 -2.08 -15.73
CA THR A 725 -17.78 -3.16 -15.39
C THR A 725 -17.64 -4.33 -16.36
N GLY A 726 -18.07 -5.53 -15.94
CA GLY A 726 -17.96 -6.75 -16.76
C GLY A 726 -18.74 -6.72 -18.07
N ASP A 727 -19.66 -5.77 -18.25
CA ASP A 727 -20.38 -5.50 -19.50
C ASP A 727 -19.73 -4.40 -20.36
N GLY A 728 -18.55 -3.91 -19.99
CA GLY A 728 -17.77 -2.92 -20.73
C GLY A 728 -18.23 -1.47 -20.55
N ARG A 729 -19.11 -1.16 -19.59
CA ARG A 729 -19.41 0.25 -19.25
C ARG A 729 -18.23 0.86 -18.49
N GLY A 730 -17.97 2.16 -18.75
CA GLY A 730 -16.93 2.96 -18.07
C GLY A 730 -15.50 2.74 -18.55
N ASP A 731 -15.30 2.62 -19.86
CA ASP A 731 -13.98 2.41 -20.47
C ASP A 731 -13.13 3.70 -20.54
N SER A 732 -13.02 4.45 -19.44
CA SER A 732 -12.22 5.68 -19.33
C SER A 732 -11.69 5.87 -17.90
N PHE A 733 -10.62 6.66 -17.73
CA PHE A 733 -10.23 7.10 -16.39
C PHE A 733 -11.30 8.04 -15.83
N LEU A 734 -11.55 7.98 -14.52
CA LEU A 734 -12.55 8.82 -13.84
C LEU A 734 -12.38 10.32 -14.16
N ILE A 735 -11.13 10.75 -14.27
CA ILE A 735 -10.73 12.14 -14.52
C ILE A 735 -10.93 12.63 -15.97
N GLU A 736 -11.27 11.72 -16.89
CA GLU A 736 -11.65 12.06 -18.27
C GLU A 736 -13.15 12.37 -18.39
N ASP A 737 -13.94 11.77 -17.51
CA ASP A 737 -15.40 11.90 -17.52
C ASP A 737 -15.87 13.13 -16.74
N PHE A 738 -15.24 13.41 -15.59
CA PHE A 738 -15.70 14.41 -14.63
C PHE A 738 -14.59 15.38 -14.20
N PRO A 739 -14.95 16.60 -13.77
CA PRO A 739 -14.08 17.42 -12.94
C PRO A 739 -13.77 16.66 -11.63
N VAL A 740 -12.56 16.10 -11.52
CA VAL A 740 -12.11 15.43 -10.30
C VAL A 740 -11.12 16.30 -9.54
N LEU A 741 -11.50 16.66 -8.31
CA LEU A 741 -10.69 17.48 -7.42
C LEU A 741 -10.46 16.76 -6.08
N ARG A 742 -9.33 17.04 -5.46
CA ARG A 742 -9.03 16.64 -4.08
C ARG A 742 -9.47 17.71 -3.10
N ARG A 743 -9.87 17.26 -1.93
CA ARG A 743 -10.12 18.11 -0.77
C ARG A 743 -9.26 17.64 0.40
N THR A 744 -8.46 18.56 0.93
CA THR A 744 -7.65 18.33 2.14
C THR A 744 -8.22 19.10 3.31
N ARG A 745 -7.85 18.68 4.53
CA ARG A 745 -8.20 19.40 5.77
C ARG A 745 -7.64 20.83 5.74
N GLY A 746 -8.37 21.78 6.31
CA GLY A 746 -7.99 23.19 6.40
C GLY A 746 -8.27 24.02 5.13
N GLN A 747 -8.83 23.42 4.09
CA GLN A 747 -9.15 24.11 2.84
C GLN A 747 -10.39 25.00 2.97
N GLY A 748 -10.25 26.29 2.67
CA GLY A 748 -11.35 27.26 2.61
C GLY A 748 -12.28 27.07 1.41
N LEU A 749 -13.51 27.60 1.49
CA LEU A 749 -14.47 27.64 0.38
C LEU A 749 -14.28 28.90 -0.48
N THR A 750 -13.21 28.94 -1.26
CA THR A 750 -12.96 30.06 -2.17
C THR A 750 -13.75 29.87 -3.47
N ARG A 751 -14.69 30.77 -3.77
CA ARG A 751 -15.45 30.77 -5.05
C ARG A 751 -14.89 31.72 -6.11
N SER A 752 -13.92 32.56 -5.73
CA SER A 752 -13.28 33.51 -6.64
C SER A 752 -11.77 33.46 -6.44
N LEU A 753 -11.06 33.13 -7.51
CA LEU A 753 -9.60 33.10 -7.57
C LEU A 753 -9.14 34.48 -8.04
N ARG A 754 -8.41 35.22 -7.21
CA ARG A 754 -7.88 36.51 -7.66
C ARG A 754 -6.64 36.30 -8.51
N ARG A 755 -6.52 37.10 -9.58
CA ARG A 755 -5.32 37.11 -10.42
C ARG A 755 -4.11 37.69 -9.67
N GLY A 756 -4.28 38.83 -8.98
CA GLY A 756 -3.18 39.56 -8.35
C GLY A 756 -2.06 39.92 -9.35
N GLU A 757 -0.89 40.31 -8.85
CA GLU A 757 0.33 40.33 -9.66
C GLU A 757 0.85 38.91 -9.84
N GLN A 758 0.93 38.44 -11.08
CA GLN A 758 1.33 37.07 -11.39
C GLN A 758 2.79 36.85 -11.01
N THR A 759 3.10 35.68 -10.43
CA THR A 759 4.47 35.30 -10.07
C THR A 759 4.85 34.00 -10.78
N PHE A 760 5.93 34.05 -11.55
CA PHE A 760 6.52 32.88 -12.19
C PHE A 760 7.77 32.47 -11.42
N VAL A 761 7.77 31.26 -10.88
CA VAL A 761 8.88 30.74 -10.07
C VAL A 761 9.61 29.68 -10.88
N VAL A 762 10.93 29.80 -10.95
CA VAL A 762 11.80 28.84 -11.63
C VAL A 762 12.90 28.39 -10.67
N SER A 763 13.25 27.09 -10.72
CA SER A 763 14.35 26.58 -9.90
C SER A 763 15.70 27.08 -10.39
N THR A 764 16.70 27.11 -9.50
CA THR A 764 18.10 27.52 -9.81
C THR A 764 18.66 26.79 -11.02
N ARG A 765 18.36 25.49 -11.13
CA ARG A 765 18.52 24.72 -12.37
C ARG A 765 17.20 24.78 -13.12
N GLN A 766 17.14 25.63 -14.14
CA GLN A 766 15.89 25.86 -14.87
C GLN A 766 15.57 24.65 -15.78
N PRO A 767 14.32 24.13 -15.75
CA PRO A 767 13.87 23.19 -16.77
C PRO A 767 14.01 23.81 -18.16
N LYS A 768 14.43 23.02 -19.16
CA LYS A 768 14.67 23.52 -20.53
C LYS A 768 13.43 24.20 -21.15
N THR A 769 12.24 23.74 -20.79
CA THR A 769 10.95 24.22 -21.30
C THR A 769 10.35 25.38 -20.50
N ALA A 770 10.93 25.75 -19.35
CA ALA A 770 10.32 26.74 -18.44
C ALA A 770 10.08 28.10 -19.10
N ARG A 771 10.99 28.54 -19.98
CA ARG A 771 10.84 29.81 -20.70
C ARG A 771 9.67 29.77 -21.70
N ASP A 772 9.56 28.69 -22.46
CA ASP A 772 8.49 28.52 -23.44
C ASP A 772 7.14 28.37 -22.74
N GLU A 773 7.11 27.68 -21.61
CA GLU A 773 5.96 27.52 -20.72
C GLU A 773 5.49 28.86 -20.17
N PHE A 774 6.38 29.66 -19.56
CA PHE A 774 6.03 30.99 -19.07
C PHE A 774 5.53 31.90 -20.19
N ALA A 775 6.23 31.93 -21.33
CA ALA A 775 5.82 32.74 -22.47
C ALA A 775 4.44 32.33 -23.03
N ALA A 776 4.07 31.04 -22.97
CA ALA A 776 2.75 30.57 -23.34
C ALA A 776 1.66 31.04 -22.36
N ILE A 777 1.94 30.96 -21.07
CA ILE A 777 1.01 31.36 -20.01
C ILE A 777 0.83 32.89 -19.97
N GLU A 778 1.90 33.66 -20.14
CA GLU A 778 1.86 35.13 -20.14
C GLU A 778 0.95 35.69 -21.24
N ARG A 779 0.87 35.02 -22.41
CA ARG A 779 -0.06 35.41 -23.49
C ARG A 779 -1.53 35.27 -23.09
N ILE A 780 -1.84 34.44 -22.10
CA ILE A 780 -3.20 34.16 -21.65
C ILE A 780 -3.57 35.04 -20.46
N ILE A 781 -2.76 35.05 -19.41
CA ILE A 781 -3.10 35.69 -18.14
C ILE A 781 -2.40 37.02 -17.90
N GLY A 782 -1.50 37.44 -18.80
CA GLY A 782 -0.68 38.65 -18.68
C GLY A 782 0.73 38.39 -18.15
N PRO A 783 1.63 39.38 -18.27
CA PRO A 783 3.02 39.28 -17.81
C PRO A 783 3.09 39.19 -16.28
N GLY A 784 4.13 38.55 -15.75
CA GLY A 784 4.32 38.39 -14.31
C GLY A 784 5.76 38.57 -13.87
N ARG A 785 5.96 38.66 -12.55
CA ARG A 785 7.30 38.71 -11.96
C ARG A 785 7.94 37.32 -12.02
N ILE A 786 9.01 37.17 -12.79
CA ILE A 786 9.83 35.95 -12.78
C ILE A 786 10.85 36.05 -11.64
N THR A 787 10.93 35.04 -10.78
CA THR A 787 11.95 34.95 -9.73
C THR A 787 12.49 33.53 -9.57
N ASP A 788 13.77 33.45 -9.24
CA ASP A 788 14.46 32.24 -8.80
C ASP A 788 14.93 32.35 -7.32
N GLN A 789 14.58 33.43 -6.61
CA GLN A 789 15.05 33.72 -5.26
C GLN A 789 14.07 33.20 -4.20
N LEU A 790 14.58 32.48 -3.20
CA LEU A 790 13.80 32.00 -2.07
C LEU A 790 13.16 33.16 -1.29
N SER A 791 13.91 34.23 -1.07
CA SER A 791 13.46 35.41 -0.31
C SER A 791 12.24 36.08 -0.94
N ASP A 792 12.19 36.16 -2.27
CA ASP A 792 11.11 36.84 -3.01
C ASP A 792 9.80 36.08 -2.86
N VAL A 793 9.87 34.75 -2.92
CA VAL A 793 8.72 33.85 -2.74
C VAL A 793 8.21 33.94 -1.30
N LEU A 794 9.09 33.79 -0.30
CA LEU A 794 8.68 33.83 1.10
C LEU A 794 8.11 35.21 1.50
N THR A 795 8.67 36.30 0.98
CA THR A 795 8.17 37.66 1.24
C THR A 795 6.79 37.87 0.61
N ALA A 796 6.59 37.42 -0.64
CA ALA A 796 5.28 37.50 -1.30
C ALA A 796 4.22 36.64 -0.58
N VAL A 797 4.59 35.46 -0.10
CA VAL A 797 3.70 34.62 0.71
C VAL A 797 3.34 35.34 2.02
N ALA A 798 4.33 35.79 2.79
CA ALA A 798 4.10 36.38 4.11
C ALA A 798 3.30 37.69 4.06
N SER A 799 3.46 38.49 3.00
CA SER A 799 2.68 39.72 2.77
C SER A 799 1.26 39.44 2.26
N GLY A 800 0.99 38.24 1.73
CA GLY A 800 -0.25 37.91 1.04
C GLY A 800 -0.31 38.39 -0.41
N ASP A 801 0.77 38.96 -0.93
CA ASP A 801 0.86 39.55 -2.27
C ASP A 801 1.34 38.56 -3.35
N LEU A 802 1.53 37.28 -2.98
CA LEU A 802 1.67 36.21 -3.96
C LEU A 802 0.34 36.09 -4.73
N GLY A 803 0.25 36.71 -5.90
CA GLY A 803 -0.86 36.54 -6.84
C GLY A 803 -0.88 35.14 -7.44
N LEU A 804 -1.52 34.97 -8.59
CA LEU A 804 -1.50 33.71 -9.32
C LEU A 804 -0.04 33.30 -9.56
N ALA A 805 0.35 32.17 -8.97
CA ALA A 805 1.72 31.72 -8.97
C ALA A 805 1.85 30.46 -9.82
N HIS A 806 2.77 30.48 -10.78
CA HIS A 806 3.08 29.34 -11.61
C HIS A 806 4.56 28.95 -11.45
N PHE A 807 4.81 27.72 -11.04
CA PHE A 807 6.14 27.20 -10.77
C PHE A 807 6.50 26.22 -11.90
N ALA A 808 7.58 26.50 -12.63
CA ALA A 808 8.23 25.54 -13.54
C ALA A 808 9.60 25.19 -12.95
N CYS A 809 9.62 24.18 -12.09
CA CYS A 809 10.77 23.88 -11.24
C CYS A 809 11.19 22.41 -11.34
N HIS A 810 12.37 22.10 -10.80
CA HIS A 810 12.67 20.75 -10.35
C HIS A 810 12.31 20.61 -8.87
N ASN A 811 11.52 19.60 -8.54
CA ASN A 811 11.29 19.21 -7.16
C ASN A 811 12.26 18.09 -6.79
N ASP A 812 13.04 18.28 -5.75
CA ASP A 812 13.85 17.25 -5.12
C ASP A 812 13.09 16.63 -3.93
N PHE A 813 13.47 15.42 -3.56
CA PHE A 813 12.89 14.73 -2.41
C PHE A 813 13.96 13.97 -1.65
N ASP A 814 14.09 14.31 -0.38
CA ASP A 814 14.90 13.60 0.59
C ASP A 814 13.98 12.84 1.57
N PRO A 815 14.22 11.55 1.87
CA PRO A 815 13.40 10.79 2.80
C PRO A 815 13.29 11.41 4.20
N ASP A 816 14.33 12.11 4.66
CA ASP A 816 14.42 12.72 5.98
C ASP A 816 13.97 14.20 5.95
N ALA A 817 14.31 14.96 4.91
CA ALA A 817 13.99 16.40 4.79
C ALA A 817 12.70 16.72 3.99
N GLY A 818 12.13 15.75 3.27
CA GLY A 818 10.90 15.89 2.49
C GLY A 818 11.08 16.50 1.10
N SER A 819 9.99 17.05 0.54
CA SER A 819 10.00 17.69 -0.78
C SER A 819 10.63 19.09 -0.72
N SER A 820 11.46 19.42 -1.70
CA SER A 820 12.12 20.73 -1.80
C SER A 820 12.17 21.24 -3.24
N ILE A 821 12.21 22.56 -3.40
CA ILE A 821 12.47 23.23 -4.68
C ILE A 821 13.74 24.07 -4.51
N ASP A 822 14.77 23.76 -5.28
CA ASP A 822 16.03 24.50 -5.25
C ASP A 822 15.83 25.90 -5.82
N LEU A 823 15.91 26.91 -4.95
CA LEU A 823 15.92 28.33 -5.30
C LEU A 823 17.27 28.96 -4.90
N VAL A 824 17.58 30.12 -5.47
CA VAL A 824 18.71 30.93 -5.05
C VAL A 824 18.45 31.43 -3.62
N GLY A 825 19.43 31.25 -2.74
CA GLY A 825 19.29 31.52 -1.31
C GLY A 825 18.86 30.30 -0.47
N GLY A 826 18.55 29.15 -1.09
CA GLY A 826 18.32 27.87 -0.40
C GLY A 826 17.09 27.11 -0.92
N PRO A 827 16.88 25.87 -0.45
CA PRO A 827 15.73 25.07 -0.85
C PRO A 827 14.43 25.61 -0.22
N LEU A 828 13.41 25.85 -1.04
CA LEU A 828 12.05 26.06 -0.57
C LEU A 828 11.48 24.70 -0.14
N VAL A 829 11.12 24.55 1.13
CA VAL A 829 10.47 23.35 1.68
C VAL A 829 9.12 23.71 2.28
N PRO A 830 8.12 22.78 2.34
CA PRO A 830 6.79 23.07 2.87
C PRO A 830 6.82 23.65 4.31
N ALA A 831 7.79 23.24 5.13
CA ALA A 831 7.93 23.74 6.51
C ALA A 831 8.20 25.26 6.60
N LEU A 832 8.75 25.88 5.55
CA LEU A 832 8.95 27.34 5.49
C LEU A 832 7.61 28.10 5.35
N LEU A 833 6.52 27.42 5.02
CA LEU A 833 5.18 27.99 4.91
C LEU A 833 4.38 27.89 6.23
N ASN A 834 4.92 27.29 7.29
CA ASN A 834 4.19 27.09 8.55
C ASN A 834 3.64 28.39 9.15
N SER A 835 4.41 29.47 9.16
CA SER A 835 3.95 30.79 9.65
C SER A 835 2.84 31.35 8.77
N ALA A 836 2.91 31.14 7.45
CA ALA A 836 1.89 31.56 6.50
C ALA A 836 0.60 30.76 6.67
N ALA A 837 0.70 29.46 6.94
CA ALA A 837 -0.41 28.57 7.26
C ALA A 837 -1.15 28.99 8.54
N VAL A 838 -0.41 29.31 9.60
CA VAL A 838 -1.01 29.77 10.86
C VAL A 838 -1.66 31.15 10.70
N SER A 839 -0.98 32.08 10.04
CA SER A 839 -1.49 33.46 9.85
C SER A 839 -2.53 33.60 8.73
N ARG A 840 -2.69 32.55 7.91
CA ARG A 840 -3.52 32.55 6.69
C ARG A 840 -3.21 33.73 5.75
N SER A 841 -1.93 34.07 5.64
CA SER A 841 -1.46 35.25 4.89
C SER A 841 -2.00 35.39 3.46
N LEU A 842 -2.22 34.27 2.74
CA LEU A 842 -2.74 34.27 1.36
C LEU A 842 -4.27 34.41 1.27
N ALA A 843 -5.01 34.23 2.36
CA ALA A 843 -6.49 34.21 2.36
C ALA A 843 -7.11 35.55 1.92
N ARG A 844 -6.36 36.64 1.98
CA ARG A 844 -6.79 37.96 1.48
C ARG A 844 -7.03 37.93 -0.03
N ASN A 845 -6.13 37.28 -0.76
CA ASN A 845 -6.11 37.26 -2.22
C ASN A 845 -6.52 35.91 -2.80
N ASN A 846 -6.57 34.83 -2.01
CA ASN A 846 -6.94 33.49 -2.45
C ASN A 846 -6.37 33.09 -3.82
N PRO A 847 -5.03 33.19 -4.01
CA PRO A 847 -4.41 32.95 -5.30
C PRO A 847 -4.56 31.49 -5.75
N LEU A 848 -4.46 31.28 -7.06
CA LEU A 848 -4.20 29.96 -7.63
C LEU A 848 -2.70 29.69 -7.62
N ILE A 849 -2.31 28.55 -7.06
CA ILE A 849 -0.93 28.05 -7.09
C ILE A 849 -0.87 26.87 -8.06
N PHE A 850 -0.04 26.98 -9.10
CA PHE A 850 0.18 25.92 -10.07
C PHE A 850 1.64 25.46 -9.97
N LEU A 851 1.84 24.22 -9.53
CA LEU A 851 3.15 23.64 -9.23
C LEU A 851 3.53 22.55 -10.24
N ASN A 852 4.18 22.95 -11.34
CA ASN A 852 4.89 22.04 -12.25
C ASN A 852 6.31 21.82 -11.73
N ALA A 853 6.45 20.95 -10.73
CA ALA A 853 7.75 20.65 -10.14
C ALA A 853 7.95 19.15 -9.97
N CYS A 854 8.74 18.51 -10.84
CA CYS A 854 9.09 17.09 -10.73
C CYS A 854 10.44 16.71 -11.39
N ARG A 855 11.04 15.63 -10.87
CA ARG A 855 12.42 15.14 -11.11
C ARG A 855 12.70 14.65 -12.55
N THR A 856 13.88 14.98 -13.06
CA THR A 856 14.59 14.21 -14.11
C THR A 856 15.94 13.77 -13.53
N LEU A 857 16.16 12.44 -13.38
CA LEU A 857 17.38 11.71 -12.89
C LEU A 857 17.52 11.35 -11.40
N GLY A 858 17.80 10.05 -11.14
CA GLY A 858 18.38 9.49 -9.91
C GLY A 858 17.45 8.53 -9.14
N ALA A 859 18.00 7.49 -8.51
CA ALA A 859 17.27 6.37 -7.93
C ALA A 859 17.08 6.52 -6.41
N VAL A 860 15.84 6.63 -5.94
CA VAL A 860 15.29 6.19 -4.63
C VAL A 860 13.75 6.13 -4.77
N PRO A 861 13.02 5.12 -4.26
CA PRO A 861 11.55 5.14 -4.21
C PRO A 861 11.02 5.99 -3.04
N ASP A 862 9.90 6.67 -3.31
CA ASP A 862 8.90 7.25 -2.38
C ASP A 862 9.29 8.52 -1.61
N PHE A 863 8.56 9.64 -1.63
CA PHE A 863 7.41 10.10 -2.41
C PHE A 863 7.31 11.63 -2.29
N THR A 864 7.06 12.34 -3.39
CA THR A 864 6.59 13.73 -3.30
C THR A 864 5.43 13.80 -2.31
N LYS A 865 5.65 14.41 -1.14
CA LYS A 865 4.60 14.89 -0.25
C LYS A 865 3.92 16.06 -0.95
N MET A 866 3.30 15.83 -2.11
CA MET A 866 2.46 16.84 -2.78
C MET A 866 1.31 17.24 -1.84
N THR A 867 0.85 16.29 -1.01
CA THR A 867 -0.02 16.54 0.13
C THR A 867 0.57 17.61 1.06
N GLY A 868 1.88 17.60 1.32
CA GLY A 868 2.56 18.66 2.07
C GLY A 868 2.52 20.03 1.37
N TRP A 869 2.80 20.11 0.06
CA TRP A 869 2.70 21.39 -0.67
C TRP A 869 1.26 21.92 -0.74
N ALA A 870 0.33 21.09 -1.19
CA ALA A 870 -1.08 21.44 -1.31
C ALA A 870 -1.66 21.84 0.06
N GLN A 871 -1.44 21.04 1.11
CA GLN A 871 -1.91 21.36 2.47
C GLN A 871 -1.34 22.68 2.96
N GLN A 872 -0.04 22.94 2.79
CA GLN A 872 0.58 24.17 3.31
C GLN A 872 0.09 25.42 2.58
N PHE A 873 0.02 25.41 1.24
CA PHE A 873 -0.52 26.56 0.49
C PHE A 873 -2.01 26.79 0.76
N LEU A 874 -2.82 25.72 0.81
CA LEU A 874 -4.25 25.83 1.11
C LEU A 874 -4.50 26.28 2.56
N ALA A 875 -3.73 25.78 3.52
CA ALA A 875 -3.77 26.25 4.91
C ALA A 875 -3.35 27.72 5.02
N ALA A 876 -2.37 28.16 4.22
CA ALA A 876 -1.98 29.57 4.12
C ALA A 876 -3.07 30.45 3.48
N GLY A 877 -4.10 29.86 2.87
CA GLY A 877 -5.23 30.57 2.28
C GLY A 877 -5.19 30.69 0.76
N ALA A 878 -4.41 29.89 0.05
CA ALA A 878 -4.55 29.77 -1.40
C ALA A 878 -5.98 29.31 -1.77
N GLY A 879 -6.52 29.85 -2.86
CA GLY A 879 -7.87 29.54 -3.32
C GLY A 879 -7.97 28.20 -4.05
N ALA A 880 -6.89 27.82 -4.74
CA ALA A 880 -6.74 26.55 -5.42
C ALA A 880 -5.26 26.20 -5.58
N PHE A 881 -4.97 24.91 -5.73
CA PHE A 881 -3.64 24.36 -5.95
C PHE A 881 -3.70 23.28 -7.03
N ILE A 882 -2.78 23.29 -7.99
CA ILE A 882 -2.55 22.20 -8.94
C ILE A 882 -1.12 21.75 -8.78
N GLY A 883 -0.89 20.43 -8.79
CA GLY A 883 0.46 19.89 -8.83
C GLY A 883 0.52 18.48 -9.42
N THR A 884 1.74 17.98 -9.60
CA THR A 884 1.99 16.69 -10.25
C THR A 884 2.49 15.64 -9.27
N LEU A 885 1.89 14.44 -9.25
CA LEU A 885 2.30 13.31 -8.42
C LEU A 885 3.60 12.62 -8.89
N TRP A 886 3.97 12.82 -10.15
CA TRP A 886 5.22 12.33 -10.77
C TRP A 886 5.66 13.26 -11.91
N ALA A 887 6.83 12.99 -12.47
CA ALA A 887 7.39 13.77 -13.56
C ALA A 887 6.52 13.73 -14.81
N VAL A 888 6.29 14.91 -15.38
CA VAL A 888 5.62 15.13 -16.66
C VAL A 888 6.66 15.67 -17.63
N ARG A 889 6.63 15.22 -18.88
CA ARG A 889 7.54 15.76 -19.91
C ARG A 889 7.26 17.24 -20.14
N GLY A 890 8.30 18.03 -20.36
CA GLY A 890 8.19 19.50 -20.42
C GLY A 890 7.21 20.00 -21.50
N ASP A 891 7.16 19.35 -22.66
CA ASP A 891 6.21 19.67 -23.73
C ASP A 891 4.75 19.37 -23.31
N LYS A 892 4.53 18.25 -22.62
CA LYS A 892 3.22 17.86 -22.10
C LYS A 892 2.77 18.75 -20.95
N ALA A 893 3.69 19.11 -20.05
CA ALA A 893 3.44 20.04 -18.95
C ALA A 893 3.01 21.42 -19.46
N THR A 894 3.72 21.93 -20.48
CA THR A 894 3.40 23.19 -21.15
C THR A 894 2.01 23.14 -21.81
N SER A 895 1.71 22.06 -22.53
CA SER A 895 0.41 21.87 -23.19
C SER A 895 -0.74 21.85 -22.18
N PHE A 896 -0.60 21.08 -21.10
CA PHE A 896 -1.60 20.99 -20.05
C PHE A 896 -1.83 22.34 -19.37
N ALA A 897 -0.76 23.04 -18.97
CA ALA A 897 -0.86 24.36 -18.33
C ALA A 897 -1.52 25.38 -19.26
N THR A 898 -1.15 25.40 -20.54
CA THR A 898 -1.72 26.31 -21.55
C THR A 898 -3.21 26.07 -21.73
N SER A 899 -3.62 24.81 -21.88
CA SER A 899 -5.04 24.42 -21.99
C SER A 899 -5.85 24.84 -20.76
N PHE A 900 -5.30 24.53 -19.57
CA PHE A 900 -5.92 24.87 -18.30
C PHE A 900 -6.11 26.39 -18.14
N TYR A 901 -5.06 27.19 -18.34
CA TYR A 901 -5.16 28.64 -18.18
C TYR A 901 -6.04 29.28 -19.24
N THR A 902 -6.08 28.75 -20.46
CA THR A 902 -6.96 29.24 -21.52
C THR A 902 -8.42 29.06 -21.10
N SER A 903 -8.81 27.85 -20.72
CA SER A 903 -10.18 27.55 -20.27
C SER A 903 -10.56 28.38 -19.04
N LEU A 904 -9.65 28.54 -18.07
CA LEU A 904 -9.89 29.36 -16.88
C LEU A 904 -10.02 30.86 -17.21
N ALA A 905 -9.24 31.39 -18.15
CA ALA A 905 -9.28 32.79 -18.57
C ALA A 905 -10.54 33.13 -19.38
N GLU A 906 -11.13 32.15 -20.08
CA GLU A 906 -12.44 32.25 -20.75
C GLU A 906 -13.63 32.30 -19.77
N GLY A 907 -13.38 32.14 -18.47
CA GLY A 907 -14.39 32.22 -17.43
C GLY A 907 -15.00 30.88 -17.03
N ASN A 908 -14.49 29.76 -17.55
CA ASN A 908 -14.93 28.44 -17.10
C ASN A 908 -14.54 28.23 -15.62
N PRO A 909 -15.37 27.50 -14.84
CA PRO A 909 -15.02 27.13 -13.47
C PRO A 909 -13.72 26.32 -13.39
N PHE A 910 -13.01 26.44 -12.28
CA PHE A 910 -11.72 25.78 -12.04
C PHE A 910 -11.76 24.27 -12.31
N GLY A 911 -12.80 23.57 -11.83
CA GLY A 911 -12.96 22.14 -12.09
C GLY A 911 -13.12 21.83 -13.59
N GLN A 912 -13.89 22.65 -14.31
CA GLN A 912 -14.07 22.50 -15.74
C GLN A 912 -12.78 22.78 -16.52
N ALA A 913 -11.99 23.78 -16.10
CA ALA A 913 -10.70 24.06 -16.69
C ALA A 913 -9.71 22.89 -16.53
N VAL A 914 -9.70 22.23 -15.37
CA VAL A 914 -8.91 21.01 -15.14
C VAL A 914 -9.37 19.86 -16.04
N LEU A 915 -10.68 19.65 -16.17
CA LEU A 915 -11.23 18.62 -17.04
C LEU A 915 -10.89 18.86 -18.53
N THR A 916 -11.00 20.10 -19.00
CA THR A 916 -10.63 20.48 -20.37
C THR A 916 -9.16 20.13 -20.64
N ALA A 917 -8.25 20.51 -19.75
CA ALA A 917 -6.82 20.20 -19.89
C ALA A 917 -6.53 18.70 -19.89
N ARG A 918 -7.24 17.92 -19.08
CA ARG A 918 -7.12 16.44 -19.07
C ARG A 918 -7.62 15.79 -20.36
N ARG A 919 -8.76 16.24 -20.89
CA ARG A 919 -9.31 15.71 -22.16
C ARG A 919 -8.43 16.03 -23.36
N GLU A 920 -7.85 17.22 -23.41
CA GLU A 920 -6.90 17.57 -24.47
C GLU A 920 -5.61 16.77 -24.34
N ALA A 921 -5.10 16.59 -23.11
CA ALA A 921 -3.92 15.77 -22.87
C ALA A 921 -4.16 14.27 -23.15
N SER A 922 -5.38 13.76 -22.96
CA SER A 922 -5.70 12.35 -23.18
C SER A 922 -5.78 11.96 -24.66
N ALA A 923 -5.73 12.92 -25.59
CA ALA A 923 -5.56 12.65 -27.02
C ALA A 923 -4.16 12.13 -27.37
N ASP A 924 -3.17 12.32 -26.48
CA ASP A 924 -1.82 11.80 -26.62
C ASP A 924 -1.68 10.42 -25.96
N ASP A 925 -0.90 9.52 -26.55
CA ASP A 925 -0.60 8.20 -25.97
C ASP A 925 0.28 8.28 -24.72
N ASP A 926 0.94 9.41 -24.45
CA ASP A 926 1.76 9.63 -23.26
C ASP A 926 0.89 9.77 -21.99
N PRO A 927 0.91 8.80 -21.05
CA PRO A 927 0.09 8.84 -19.84
C PRO A 927 0.64 9.75 -18.73
N THR A 928 1.73 10.50 -18.94
CA THR A 928 2.33 11.31 -17.86
C THR A 928 1.40 12.42 -17.37
N TRP A 929 0.45 12.89 -18.17
CA TRP A 929 -0.58 13.86 -17.76
C TRP A 929 -1.50 13.36 -16.64
N LEU A 930 -1.59 12.03 -16.43
CA LEU A 930 -2.31 11.45 -15.29
C LEU A 930 -1.72 11.89 -13.94
N ALA A 931 -0.56 12.56 -13.92
CA ALA A 931 0.09 13.09 -12.72
C ALA A 931 -0.71 14.21 -12.03
N TYR A 932 -1.54 14.94 -12.78
CA TYR A 932 -2.12 16.19 -12.30
C TYR A 932 -3.22 15.94 -11.28
N SER A 933 -2.95 16.36 -10.04
CA SER A 933 -3.94 16.49 -8.96
C SER A 933 -4.29 17.96 -8.76
N ALA A 934 -5.59 18.25 -8.69
CA ALA A 934 -6.13 19.58 -8.48
C ALA A 934 -6.87 19.64 -7.14
N TYR A 935 -6.66 20.71 -6.38
CA TYR A 935 -7.25 20.97 -5.08
C TYR A 935 -7.91 22.34 -5.13
N GLY A 936 -9.18 22.43 -4.81
CA GLY A 936 -9.90 23.70 -4.94
C GLY A 936 -11.39 23.52 -4.79
N ASN A 937 -12.12 24.63 -4.87
CA ASN A 937 -13.55 24.56 -5.13
C ASN A 937 -13.76 24.41 -6.64
N PRO A 938 -14.48 23.39 -7.12
CA PRO A 938 -14.70 23.16 -8.55
C PRO A 938 -15.43 24.30 -9.25
N THR A 939 -16.29 25.01 -8.51
CA THR A 939 -17.08 26.15 -9.01
C THR A 939 -16.33 27.48 -8.98
N ALA A 940 -15.08 27.50 -8.48
CA ALA A 940 -14.31 28.73 -8.38
C ALA A 940 -14.02 29.31 -9.77
N THR A 941 -14.16 30.62 -9.94
CA THR A 941 -13.88 31.31 -11.19
C THR A 941 -12.75 32.32 -11.00
N LEU A 942 -11.98 32.57 -12.07
CA LEU A 942 -10.92 33.57 -12.07
C LEU A 942 -11.53 34.97 -12.19
N GLU A 943 -11.13 35.90 -11.32
CA GLU A 943 -11.58 37.29 -11.43
C GLU A 943 -11.20 37.87 -12.81
N PRO A 944 -12.09 38.65 -13.45
CA PRO A 944 -11.75 39.34 -14.69
C PRO A 944 -10.63 40.37 -14.43
N PRO A 945 -9.79 40.66 -15.43
CA PRO A 945 -8.73 41.65 -15.27
C PRO A 945 -9.33 43.01 -14.89
N THR A 946 -8.85 43.60 -13.78
CA THR A 946 -9.23 44.95 -13.38
C THR A 946 -8.74 45.94 -14.42
N ASN A 947 -9.66 46.50 -15.20
CA ASN A 947 -9.35 47.51 -16.21
C ASN A 947 -8.86 48.80 -15.50
N PRO A 948 -7.63 49.30 -15.74
CA PRO A 948 -7.13 50.51 -15.08
C PRO A 948 -7.80 51.81 -15.57
N GLN A 949 -8.80 51.76 -16.44
CA GLN A 949 -9.49 52.93 -16.98
C GLN A 949 -10.96 52.94 -16.61
N GLY A 950 -11.22 53.37 -15.37
CA GLY A 950 -12.53 53.72 -14.85
C GLY A 950 -12.51 55.10 -14.19
N VAL A 951 -11.82 56.08 -14.80
CA VAL A 951 -12.11 57.48 -14.49
C VAL A 951 -13.52 57.75 -15.01
N ARG A 952 -14.46 57.89 -14.09
CA ARG A 952 -15.79 58.41 -14.37
C ARG A 952 -15.65 59.73 -15.14
N THR A 953 -16.26 59.79 -16.32
CA THR A 953 -16.77 61.06 -16.88
C THR A 953 -18.28 61.04 -16.74
#